data_AF-A0A0G4G6D1-F1
#
_entry.id   AF-A0A0G4G6D1-F1
#
_cell.length_a   1.000
_cell.length_b   1.000
_cell.length_c   1.000
_cell.angle_alpha   90.00
_cell.angle_beta   90.00
_cell.angle_gamma   90.00
#
_symmetry.space_group_name_H-M   'P 1'
#
loop_
_entity.id
_entity.type
_entity.pdbx_description
1 polymer ?
#
loop_
_entity_poly.entity_id
_entity_poly.type
_entity_poly.pdbx_seq_one_letter_code
_entity_poly.pdbx_strand_id
1 'polypeptide(L)'
;MQVSLLLKEDAAERHPELINLQQIILQRLGIGDSIHEQQEEGASRPYYHWNDDRDDVRRLVDAFRVLSMSPQDLYFLHDWEWDRRHADEGSAYAALDTIYDNPSNHRKALFRCQAAVESLGLPATHPLAVSVQQQIDTFCQPACGPLPSAPLPMHTQTHSMQQWLSAQGGLVHPHMQLASPEAADSTHMRGWYTTGPIESGTTVLSVPEKCLLNVLSALSSAVFGVVAVYLLCPAARKPIEDAAMREEGDGNARPAKRIKTDENEWAELPETIPCDVVLMLFLLLETRHPSFPLSLIPDDTDSLLLGPPEVLDFLEMEAVKEAADTVKGDLYTMYCGLFSRLGVLFPHVFAPPSHFGWDRFLWAKSVIDSRCVALRVDPPPSLPPLSFHALAVQPASLSEVRKRETNAMADDEEDGSGDAAEDSSPVPFLPVLPECKDKDAGRVVVYEVGDGVRAEGWLDMADGRCSCLVPAVDMMNHHARGQCDVPRFDAVKRCVDVSMRSGAKQAGVQVFLSYGPLQSWESLLHYGFTAPPPNPHDTLALRFQPPDDGEAAEAKEFIMAHHDIPVEHLLRVSPPVIAASLWTTLRVCLNDDIDSLPSILHDKEPLDPATSQLDALCLSTLEQAVREMASRFGDKLTQLSRWKQMVQRESAGEMLGEPYPPHWLGDWCERVERLISSQHAIAEAAMRLIDGLRQPQHQQEHDGG
;
A
#
# COMPACT_ATOMS: atom_id res chain seq x y z
N MET A 1 -4.26 7.82 -32.37
CA MET A 1 -5.03 6.56 -32.52
C MET A 1 -4.53 5.47 -31.57
N GLN A 2 -3.28 5.00 -31.65
CA GLN A 2 -2.74 3.98 -30.72
C GLN A 2 -2.79 4.42 -29.25
N VAL A 3 -2.47 5.69 -28.95
CA VAL A 3 -2.68 6.26 -27.61
C VAL A 3 -4.14 6.09 -27.18
N SER A 4 -5.11 6.48 -28.01
CA SER A 4 -6.54 6.33 -27.70
C SER A 4 -6.98 4.88 -27.49
N LEU A 5 -6.37 3.90 -28.19
CA LEU A 5 -6.60 2.47 -27.91
C LEU A 5 -6.06 2.07 -26.54
N LEU A 6 -4.84 2.49 -26.20
CA LEU A 6 -4.27 2.28 -24.86
C LEU A 6 -5.11 2.94 -23.76
N LEU A 7 -5.64 4.15 -24.00
CA LEU A 7 -6.55 4.82 -23.06
C LEU A 7 -7.86 4.03 -22.89
N LYS A 8 -8.38 3.39 -23.95
CA LYS A 8 -9.61 2.57 -23.89
C LYS A 8 -9.40 1.24 -23.17
N GLU A 9 -8.30 0.55 -23.42
CA GLU A 9 -7.96 -0.70 -22.74
C GLU A 9 -7.77 -0.49 -21.23
N ASP A 10 -7.08 0.59 -20.84
CA ASP A 10 -6.81 0.90 -19.44
C ASP A 10 -8.04 1.45 -18.69
N ALA A 11 -8.96 2.14 -19.38
CA ALA A 11 -10.24 2.56 -18.81
C ALA A 11 -11.20 1.39 -18.61
N ALA A 12 -11.17 0.38 -19.49
CA ALA A 12 -12.02 -0.81 -19.40
C ALA A 12 -11.66 -1.73 -18.22
N GLU A 13 -10.43 -1.68 -17.72
CA GLU A 13 -10.00 -2.42 -16.51
C GLU A 13 -10.44 -1.74 -15.20
N ARG A 14 -11.18 -0.62 -15.22
CA ARG A 14 -11.44 0.22 -14.03
C ARG A 14 -12.91 0.54 -13.80
N HIS A 15 -13.20 0.99 -12.57
CA HIS A 15 -14.54 1.39 -12.10
C HIS A 15 -15.31 2.18 -13.18
N PRO A 16 -16.45 1.64 -13.68
CA PRO A 16 -17.23 2.25 -14.75
C PRO A 16 -17.62 3.71 -14.51
N GLU A 17 -17.76 4.08 -13.23
CA GLU A 17 -18.17 5.42 -12.81
C GLU A 17 -17.07 6.46 -13.03
N LEU A 18 -15.79 6.07 -12.89
CA LEU A 18 -14.65 6.95 -13.15
C LEU A 18 -14.46 7.20 -14.64
N ILE A 19 -14.90 6.26 -15.48
CA ILE A 19 -14.76 6.34 -16.94
C ILE A 19 -15.50 7.56 -17.48
N ASN A 20 -16.70 7.85 -16.99
CA ASN A 20 -17.48 9.00 -17.46
C ASN A 20 -16.80 10.33 -17.12
N LEU A 21 -16.34 10.49 -15.87
CA LEU A 21 -15.65 11.72 -15.44
C LEU A 21 -14.31 11.90 -16.16
N GLN A 22 -13.53 10.83 -16.31
CA GLN A 22 -12.28 10.85 -17.05
C GLN A 22 -12.50 11.19 -18.54
N GLN A 23 -13.54 10.64 -19.18
CA GLN A 23 -13.89 10.95 -20.56
C GLN A 23 -14.30 12.42 -20.74
N ILE A 24 -15.07 12.97 -19.81
CA ILE A 24 -15.44 14.39 -19.81
C ILE A 24 -14.19 15.27 -19.72
N ILE A 25 -13.27 14.96 -18.80
CA ILE A 25 -12.01 15.69 -18.65
C ILE A 25 -11.18 15.59 -19.94
N LEU A 26 -11.06 14.40 -20.54
CA LEU A 26 -10.32 14.20 -21.79
C LEU A 26 -10.94 14.94 -22.99
N GLN A 27 -12.26 14.96 -23.12
CA GLN A 27 -12.95 15.76 -24.13
C GLN A 27 -12.64 17.25 -23.95
N ARG A 28 -12.68 17.75 -22.72
CA ARG A 28 -12.42 19.16 -22.39
C ARG A 28 -10.94 19.58 -22.50
N LEU A 29 -10.01 18.63 -22.50
CA LEU A 29 -8.61 18.85 -22.85
C LEU A 29 -8.40 18.88 -24.38
N GLY A 30 -9.46 18.72 -25.19
CA GLY A 30 -9.38 18.65 -26.65
C GLY A 30 -8.85 17.31 -27.16
N ILE A 31 -8.89 16.25 -26.34
CA ILE A 31 -8.33 14.92 -26.64
C ILE A 31 -9.43 13.93 -27.08
N GLY A 32 -10.70 14.23 -26.79
CA GLY A 32 -11.81 13.26 -26.87
C GLY A 32 -12.75 13.31 -28.08
N ASP A 33 -12.81 14.40 -28.86
CA ASP A 33 -13.85 14.57 -29.92
C ASP A 33 -13.78 13.51 -31.05
N SER A 34 -12.67 12.78 -31.17
CA SER A 34 -12.52 11.72 -32.18
C SER A 34 -13.01 10.33 -31.76
N ILE A 35 -13.40 10.13 -30.48
CA ILE A 35 -13.58 8.78 -29.93
C ILE A 35 -14.97 8.20 -30.18
N HIS A 36 -16.02 9.04 -30.32
CA HIS A 36 -17.41 8.61 -30.50
C HIS A 36 -18.03 8.94 -31.87
N GLU A 37 -17.49 9.88 -32.64
CA GLU A 37 -18.14 10.41 -33.86
C GLU A 37 -17.65 9.79 -35.20
N GLN A 38 -17.03 8.61 -35.19
CA GLN A 38 -16.53 7.96 -36.43
C GLN A 38 -17.58 7.21 -37.27
N GLN A 39 -18.88 7.40 -37.04
CA GLN A 39 -19.93 6.71 -37.84
C GLN A 39 -20.71 7.59 -38.83
N GLU A 40 -20.47 8.90 -38.92
CA GLU A 40 -21.14 9.73 -39.94
C GLU A 40 -20.17 10.12 -41.06
N GLU A 41 -20.29 9.39 -42.19
CA GLU A 41 -19.60 9.63 -43.45
C GLU A 41 -19.98 11.01 -44.03
N GLY A 42 -19.00 11.91 -44.21
CA GLY A 42 -19.14 12.98 -45.22
C GLY A 42 -18.51 14.34 -44.94
N ALA A 43 -18.05 14.65 -43.73
CA ALA A 43 -17.45 15.96 -43.45
C ALA A 43 -15.91 15.88 -43.41
N SER A 44 -15.23 16.57 -44.32
CA SER A 44 -13.80 16.84 -44.22
C SER A 44 -13.54 17.74 -43.01
N ARG A 45 -13.25 17.14 -41.86
CA ARG A 45 -12.93 17.85 -40.61
C ARG A 45 -11.42 18.08 -40.47
N PRO A 46 -11.03 19.12 -39.72
CA PRO A 46 -9.65 19.57 -39.61
C PRO A 46 -8.83 18.52 -38.88
N TYR A 47 -7.75 18.06 -39.51
CA TYR A 47 -6.66 17.46 -38.76
C TYR A 47 -6.19 18.52 -37.76
N TYR A 48 -6.32 18.24 -36.47
CA TYR A 48 -5.59 19.01 -35.46
C TYR A 48 -4.11 18.88 -35.82
N HIS A 49 -3.54 19.98 -36.31
CA HIS A 49 -2.11 20.08 -36.53
C HIS A 49 -1.46 20.26 -35.17
N TRP A 50 -0.92 19.16 -34.65
CA TRP A 50 0.10 19.10 -33.60
C TRP A 50 1.29 19.94 -34.09
N ASN A 51 1.28 21.23 -33.75
CA ASN A 51 2.15 22.26 -34.34
C ASN A 51 3.29 22.68 -33.40
N ASP A 52 3.29 22.23 -32.13
CA ASP A 52 4.36 22.52 -31.15
C ASP A 52 4.63 21.31 -30.24
N ASP A 53 5.80 20.67 -30.45
CA ASP A 53 6.20 19.41 -29.81
C ASP A 53 6.13 19.44 -28.26
N ARG A 54 6.22 20.62 -27.63
CA ARG A 54 6.19 20.74 -26.15
C ARG A 54 4.78 20.71 -25.57
N ASP A 55 3.84 21.41 -26.19
CA ASP A 55 2.44 21.43 -25.72
C ASP A 55 1.78 20.06 -25.90
N ASP A 56 2.22 19.34 -26.92
CA ASP A 56 1.75 18.02 -27.29
C ASP A 56 2.13 16.94 -26.26
N VAL A 57 3.36 16.96 -25.75
CA VAL A 57 3.79 16.07 -24.65
C VAL A 57 3.04 16.40 -23.37
N ARG A 58 2.89 17.69 -23.04
CA ARG A 58 2.16 18.12 -21.85
C ARG A 58 0.73 17.59 -21.87
N ARG A 59 -0.01 17.77 -22.97
CA ARG A 59 -1.37 17.24 -23.15
C ARG A 59 -1.45 15.72 -23.03
N LEU A 60 -0.48 15.00 -23.60
CA LEU A 60 -0.41 13.54 -23.50
C LEU A 60 -0.18 13.08 -22.06
N VAL A 61 0.75 13.73 -21.35
CA VAL A 61 1.00 13.46 -19.93
C VAL A 61 -0.23 13.79 -19.10
N ASP A 62 -0.88 14.92 -19.35
CA ASP A 62 -2.10 15.33 -18.66
C ASP A 62 -3.25 14.32 -18.86
N ALA A 63 -3.42 13.80 -20.08
CA ALA A 63 -4.36 12.72 -20.35
C ALA A 63 -4.08 11.46 -19.51
N PHE A 64 -2.82 11.01 -19.50
CA PHE A 64 -2.44 9.84 -18.70
C PHE A 64 -2.50 10.12 -17.19
N ARG A 65 -2.31 11.36 -16.73
CA ARG A 65 -2.50 11.76 -15.34
C ARG A 65 -3.96 11.58 -14.93
N VAL A 66 -4.88 12.10 -15.74
CA VAL A 66 -6.33 11.97 -15.50
C VAL A 66 -6.74 10.50 -15.40
N LEU A 67 -6.23 9.65 -16.30
CA LEU A 67 -6.47 8.21 -16.23
C LEU A 67 -5.79 7.52 -15.04
N SER A 68 -4.77 8.12 -14.45
CA SER A 68 -4.02 7.53 -13.33
C SER A 68 -4.53 7.96 -11.96
N MET A 69 -5.51 8.88 -11.90
CA MET A 69 -6.10 9.38 -10.65
C MET A 69 -6.76 8.27 -9.84
N SER A 70 -6.57 8.32 -8.53
CA SER A 70 -7.27 7.46 -7.57
C SER A 70 -8.69 8.01 -7.28
N PRO A 71 -9.59 7.21 -6.68
CA PRO A 71 -10.86 7.72 -6.18
C PRO A 71 -10.70 8.93 -5.24
N GLN A 72 -9.65 8.94 -4.41
CA GLN A 72 -9.31 10.07 -3.55
C GLN A 72 -8.93 11.33 -4.34
N ASP A 73 -8.15 11.20 -5.42
CA ASP A 73 -7.84 12.35 -6.27
C ASP A 73 -9.09 12.87 -6.98
N LEU A 74 -9.98 11.95 -7.39
CA LEU A 74 -11.25 12.29 -8.03
C LEU A 74 -12.22 12.95 -7.04
N TYR A 75 -12.18 12.60 -5.76
CA TYR A 75 -12.92 13.30 -4.69
C TYR A 75 -12.56 14.80 -4.62
N PHE A 76 -11.28 15.15 -4.75
CA PHE A 76 -10.84 16.55 -4.82
C PHE A 76 -11.17 17.24 -6.17
N LEU A 77 -11.57 16.48 -7.19
CA LEU A 77 -11.85 16.96 -8.55
C LEU A 77 -13.33 17.10 -8.88
N HIS A 78 -14.18 16.25 -8.29
CA HIS A 78 -15.58 16.06 -8.67
C HIS A 78 -16.37 17.39 -8.69
N ASP A 79 -16.02 18.34 -7.83
CA ASP A 79 -16.68 19.65 -7.76
C ASP A 79 -15.86 20.82 -8.33
N TRP A 80 -14.60 20.61 -8.72
CA TRP A 80 -13.80 21.65 -9.37
C TRP A 80 -14.25 21.94 -10.81
N GLU A 81 -15.01 21.03 -11.44
CA GLU A 81 -15.63 21.28 -12.75
C GLU A 81 -16.54 22.52 -12.80
N TRP A 82 -16.92 23.09 -11.64
CA TRP A 82 -17.73 24.30 -11.55
C TRP A 82 -16.96 25.59 -11.84
N ASP A 83 -15.73 25.74 -11.33
CA ASP A 83 -14.96 26.99 -11.42
C ASP A 83 -14.61 27.35 -12.88
N ARG A 84 -14.61 26.34 -13.76
CA ARG A 84 -14.35 26.47 -15.21
C ARG A 84 -15.46 27.11 -16.03
N ARG A 85 -16.68 27.29 -15.50
CA ARG A 85 -17.71 28.07 -16.22
C ARG A 85 -17.43 29.57 -16.18
N HIS A 86 -16.54 30.02 -15.30
CA HIS A 86 -16.20 31.42 -15.08
C HIS A 86 -14.71 31.74 -15.26
N ALA A 87 -13.84 30.72 -15.21
CA ALA A 87 -12.43 30.84 -15.52
C ALA A 87 -12.15 30.85 -17.04
N ASP A 88 -11.48 31.90 -17.49
CA ASP A 88 -10.72 31.98 -18.73
C ASP A 88 -9.79 30.77 -18.91
N GLU A 89 -9.56 30.32 -20.16
CA GLU A 89 -8.83 29.08 -20.49
C GLU A 89 -7.47 28.92 -19.78
N GLY A 90 -6.84 30.02 -19.38
CA GLY A 90 -5.58 30.03 -18.61
C GLY A 90 -5.71 29.52 -17.16
N SER A 91 -6.85 29.72 -16.50
CA SER A 91 -7.05 29.33 -15.09
C SER A 91 -7.30 27.82 -14.94
N ALA A 92 -7.90 27.18 -15.95
CA ALA A 92 -8.06 25.72 -15.98
C ALA A 92 -6.72 24.98 -15.89
N TYR A 93 -5.68 25.45 -16.59
CA TYR A 93 -4.34 24.87 -16.51
C TYR A 93 -3.65 25.15 -15.18
N ALA A 94 -3.87 26.32 -14.58
CA ALA A 94 -3.30 26.66 -13.27
C ALA A 94 -3.85 25.76 -12.15
N ALA A 95 -5.14 25.44 -12.19
CA ALA A 95 -5.73 24.55 -11.21
C ALA A 95 -5.51 23.05 -11.53
N LEU A 96 -5.28 22.71 -12.81
CA LEU A 96 -4.73 21.39 -13.16
C LEU A 96 -3.34 21.22 -12.53
N ASP A 97 -2.48 22.26 -12.63
CA ASP A 97 -1.13 22.27 -12.05
C ASP A 97 -1.11 22.06 -10.53
N THR A 98 -2.10 22.54 -9.77
CA THR A 98 -2.22 22.24 -8.32
C THR A 98 -2.70 20.84 -8.03
N ILE A 99 -3.64 20.29 -8.82
CA ILE A 99 -4.06 18.89 -8.67
C ILE A 99 -2.97 17.92 -9.12
N TYR A 100 -2.05 18.38 -9.97
CA TYR A 100 -0.88 17.64 -10.42
C TYR A 100 0.25 17.52 -9.39
N ASP A 101 0.10 18.09 -8.19
CA ASP A 101 1.07 17.93 -7.09
C ASP A 101 1.06 16.54 -6.43
N ASN A 102 0.22 15.61 -6.89
CA ASN A 102 0.34 14.19 -6.54
C ASN A 102 1.47 13.53 -7.36
N PRO A 103 2.67 13.29 -6.77
CA PRO A 103 3.81 12.76 -7.53
C PRO A 103 3.57 11.32 -8.03
N SER A 104 2.76 10.53 -7.33
CA SER A 104 2.46 9.16 -7.74
C SER A 104 1.66 9.12 -9.04
N ASN A 105 0.67 10.00 -9.20
CA ASN A 105 -0.09 10.13 -10.45
C ASN A 105 0.76 10.68 -11.58
N HIS A 106 1.57 11.72 -11.28
CA HIS A 106 2.47 12.28 -12.27
C HIS A 106 3.50 11.24 -12.76
N ARG A 107 4.06 10.44 -11.85
CA ARG A 107 4.97 9.33 -12.18
C ARG A 107 4.30 8.30 -13.07
N LYS A 108 3.13 7.79 -12.67
CA LYS A 108 2.35 6.81 -13.46
C LYS A 108 2.10 7.34 -14.86
N ALA A 109 1.69 8.61 -14.97
CA ALA A 109 1.42 9.26 -16.25
C ALA A 109 2.66 9.37 -17.14
N LEU A 110 3.79 9.82 -16.60
CA LEU A 110 5.05 9.93 -17.32
C LEU A 110 5.53 8.56 -17.81
N PHE A 111 5.47 7.53 -16.97
CA PHE A 111 5.97 6.20 -17.32
C PHE A 111 5.05 5.52 -18.35
N ARG A 112 3.73 5.78 -18.28
CA ARG A 112 2.77 5.37 -19.32
C ARG A 112 3.00 6.10 -20.63
N CYS A 113 3.27 7.40 -20.57
CA CYS A 113 3.62 8.21 -21.73
C CYS A 113 4.87 7.66 -22.41
N GLN A 114 5.91 7.33 -21.64
CA GLN A 114 7.13 6.69 -22.16
C GLN A 114 6.84 5.34 -22.79
N ALA A 115 6.10 4.45 -22.12
CA ALA A 115 5.72 3.14 -22.67
C ALA A 115 4.91 3.27 -23.98
N ALA A 116 4.01 4.26 -24.05
CA ALA A 116 3.27 4.56 -25.28
C ALA A 116 4.23 5.00 -26.40
N VAL A 117 5.17 5.91 -26.12
CA VAL A 117 6.18 6.36 -27.09
C VAL A 117 7.09 5.20 -27.54
N GLU A 118 7.51 4.33 -26.63
CA GLU A 118 8.28 3.12 -26.94
C GLU A 118 7.50 2.17 -27.86
N SER A 119 6.19 2.00 -27.64
CA SER A 119 5.33 1.14 -28.48
C SER A 119 5.19 1.64 -29.93
N LEU A 120 5.43 2.92 -30.18
CA LEU A 120 5.43 3.50 -31.53
C LEU A 120 6.70 3.12 -32.32
N GLY A 121 7.69 2.48 -31.68
CA GLY A 121 8.98 2.15 -32.29
C GLY A 121 9.82 3.38 -32.61
N LEU A 122 9.55 4.51 -31.97
CA LEU A 122 10.32 5.74 -32.16
C LEU A 122 11.72 5.57 -31.55
N PRO A 123 12.80 5.98 -32.25
CA PRO A 123 14.14 5.93 -31.68
C PRO A 123 14.26 6.89 -30.49
N ALA A 124 15.15 6.59 -29.55
CA ALA A 124 15.39 7.44 -28.37
C ALA A 124 15.82 8.88 -28.74
N THR A 125 16.33 9.11 -29.95
CA THR A 125 16.70 10.43 -30.48
C THR A 125 15.51 11.22 -31.05
N HIS A 126 14.33 10.62 -31.14
CA HIS A 126 13.13 11.31 -31.64
C HIS A 126 12.73 12.44 -30.67
N PRO A 127 12.35 13.65 -31.15
CA PRO A 127 12.03 14.80 -30.30
C PRO A 127 11.02 14.48 -29.19
N LEU A 128 9.95 13.74 -29.52
CA LEU A 128 8.94 13.27 -28.57
C LEU A 128 9.54 12.39 -27.46
N ALA A 129 10.37 11.40 -27.82
CA ALA A 129 10.99 10.49 -26.86
C ALA A 129 11.98 11.24 -25.95
N VAL A 130 12.77 12.16 -26.52
CA VAL A 130 13.67 13.03 -25.77
C VAL A 130 12.91 13.91 -24.79
N SER A 131 11.79 14.51 -25.22
CA SER A 131 10.98 15.38 -24.36
C SER A 131 10.34 14.62 -23.20
N VAL A 132 9.77 13.44 -23.46
CA VAL A 132 9.20 12.58 -22.39
C VAL A 132 10.29 12.15 -21.40
N GLN A 133 11.45 11.72 -21.90
CA GLN A 133 12.57 11.36 -21.04
C GLN A 133 13.06 12.54 -20.19
N GLN A 134 13.14 13.76 -20.75
CA GLN A 134 13.51 14.96 -20.00
C GLN A 134 12.52 15.26 -18.87
N GLN A 135 11.22 15.05 -19.10
CA GLN A 135 10.22 15.20 -18.03
C GLN A 135 10.37 14.13 -16.94
N ILE A 136 10.67 12.89 -17.32
CA ILE A 136 10.97 11.80 -16.36
C ILE A 136 12.21 12.13 -15.53
N ASP A 137 13.30 12.53 -16.17
CA ASP A 137 14.54 12.90 -15.49
C ASP A 137 14.31 14.07 -14.52
N THR A 138 13.53 15.07 -14.94
CA THR A 138 13.18 16.24 -14.09
C THR A 138 12.32 15.81 -12.90
N PHE A 139 11.32 14.95 -13.13
CA PHE A 139 10.46 14.44 -12.09
C PHE A 139 11.24 13.62 -11.05
N CYS A 140 12.12 12.73 -11.49
CA CYS A 140 12.92 11.84 -10.64
C CYS A 140 14.15 12.51 -10.02
N GLN A 141 14.50 13.75 -10.40
CA GLN A 141 15.70 14.46 -9.95
C GLN A 141 15.86 14.50 -8.41
N PRO A 142 14.81 14.70 -7.59
CA PRO A 142 14.94 14.65 -6.12
C PRO A 142 15.40 13.30 -5.58
N ALA A 143 15.00 12.19 -6.22
CA ALA A 143 15.45 10.85 -5.84
C ALA A 143 16.89 10.58 -6.31
N CYS A 144 17.35 11.29 -7.35
CA CYS A 144 18.69 11.12 -7.95
C CYS A 144 19.80 11.89 -7.23
N GLY A 145 19.49 12.55 -6.11
CA GLY A 145 20.49 13.25 -5.30
C GLY A 145 21.44 12.27 -4.60
N PRO A 146 22.73 12.62 -4.43
CA PRO A 146 23.61 11.87 -3.53
C PRO A 146 23.11 12.02 -2.09
N LEU A 147 23.28 10.99 -1.26
CA LEU A 147 23.00 11.14 0.17
C LEU A 147 23.96 12.14 0.83
N PRO A 148 23.54 12.80 1.93
CA PRO A 148 24.40 13.70 2.70
C PRO A 148 25.67 13.03 3.24
N SER A 149 25.58 11.74 3.58
CA SER A 149 26.69 10.90 4.01
C SER A 149 26.88 9.73 3.06
N ALA A 150 28.14 9.29 2.90
CA ALA A 150 28.44 8.10 2.12
C ALA A 150 27.85 6.87 2.85
N PRO A 151 27.04 6.05 2.18
CA PRO A 151 26.48 4.87 2.81
C PRO A 151 27.58 3.83 3.04
N LEU A 152 27.53 3.12 4.16
CA LEU A 152 28.44 2.03 4.51
C LEU A 152 28.23 0.86 3.55
N PRO A 153 29.21 0.55 2.69
CA PRO A 153 29.07 -0.51 1.70
C PRO A 153 28.97 -1.89 2.36
N MET A 154 27.96 -2.68 1.97
CA MET A 154 27.79 -4.06 2.41
C MET A 154 28.36 -5.01 1.35
N HIS A 155 29.68 -4.95 1.14
CA HIS A 155 30.37 -5.69 0.07
C HIS A 155 30.09 -7.19 0.08
N THR A 156 30.13 -7.83 1.25
CA THR A 156 29.90 -9.27 1.39
C THR A 156 28.48 -9.64 0.98
N GLN A 157 27.47 -8.93 1.48
CA GLN A 157 26.06 -9.17 1.16
C GLN A 157 25.76 -8.88 -0.31
N THR A 158 26.33 -7.80 -0.85
CA THR A 158 26.23 -7.45 -2.27
C THR A 158 26.76 -8.58 -3.15
N HIS A 159 27.99 -9.04 -2.88
CA HIS A 159 28.61 -10.11 -3.66
C HIS A 159 27.85 -11.43 -3.52
N SER A 160 27.43 -11.79 -2.31
CA SER A 160 26.63 -13.00 -2.07
C SER A 160 25.31 -12.97 -2.84
N MET A 161 24.61 -11.84 -2.85
CA MET A 161 23.36 -11.69 -3.63
C MET A 161 23.62 -11.76 -5.14
N GLN A 162 24.62 -11.04 -5.64
CA GLN A 162 25.01 -11.07 -7.05
C GLN A 162 25.37 -12.49 -7.50
N GLN A 163 26.18 -13.19 -6.72
CA GLN A 163 26.60 -14.56 -7.03
C GLN A 163 25.42 -15.54 -6.97
N TRP A 164 24.59 -15.46 -5.94
CA TRP A 164 23.40 -16.31 -5.81
C TRP A 164 22.44 -16.09 -6.97
N LEU A 165 22.08 -14.84 -7.26
CA LEU A 165 21.12 -14.53 -8.31
C LEU A 165 21.67 -14.88 -9.70
N SER A 166 22.95 -14.62 -9.96
CA SER A 166 23.62 -15.02 -11.20
C SER A 166 23.63 -16.54 -11.38
N ALA A 167 23.88 -17.31 -10.32
CA ALA A 167 23.80 -18.77 -10.35
C ALA A 167 22.38 -19.29 -10.68
N GLN A 168 21.35 -18.48 -10.41
CA GLN A 168 19.97 -18.79 -10.79
C GLN A 168 19.60 -18.33 -12.20
N GLY A 169 20.46 -17.60 -12.89
CA GLY A 169 20.18 -17.01 -14.21
C GLY A 169 19.55 -15.62 -14.14
N GLY A 170 19.57 -14.99 -12.97
CA GLY A 170 19.15 -13.60 -12.79
C GLY A 170 20.30 -12.60 -12.90
N LEU A 171 19.98 -11.34 -12.66
CA LEU A 171 20.89 -10.20 -12.82
C LEU A 171 20.73 -9.23 -11.65
N VAL A 172 21.87 -8.81 -11.09
CA VAL A 172 22.00 -7.53 -10.39
C VAL A 172 23.01 -6.71 -11.20
N HIS A 173 22.65 -5.49 -11.55
CA HIS A 173 23.52 -4.66 -12.38
C HIS A 173 24.89 -4.40 -11.70
N PRO A 174 26.03 -4.45 -12.43
CA PRO A 174 27.37 -4.34 -11.84
C PRO A 174 27.62 -3.02 -11.09
N HIS A 175 26.90 -1.96 -11.46
CA HIS A 175 26.95 -0.67 -10.78
C HIS A 175 25.98 -0.55 -9.60
N MET A 176 25.40 -1.64 -9.11
CA MET A 176 24.59 -1.64 -7.89
C MET A 176 25.34 -2.27 -6.72
N GLN A 177 25.17 -1.68 -5.55
CA GLN A 177 25.73 -2.15 -4.30
C GLN A 177 24.71 -1.99 -3.16
N LEU A 178 24.58 -3.02 -2.33
CA LEU A 178 23.86 -2.89 -1.06
C LEU A 178 24.71 -2.05 -0.12
N ALA A 179 24.08 -1.07 0.51
CA ALA A 179 24.71 -0.28 1.55
C ALA A 179 23.68 0.10 2.62
N SER A 180 24.17 0.42 3.81
CA SER A 180 23.38 0.97 4.91
C SER A 180 23.86 2.38 5.19
N PRO A 181 22.98 3.35 5.44
CA PRO A 181 23.43 4.65 5.90
C PRO A 181 24.17 4.54 7.25
N GLU A 182 25.12 5.46 7.43
CA GLU A 182 26.04 5.49 8.58
C GLU A 182 25.38 6.09 9.83
N ALA A 183 24.33 6.90 9.65
CA ALA A 183 23.58 7.56 10.73
C ALA A 183 22.30 6.78 11.07
N ALA A 184 22.08 6.53 12.37
CA ALA A 184 20.88 5.90 12.91
C ALA A 184 19.60 6.70 12.59
N ASP A 185 19.70 8.03 12.47
CA ASP A 185 18.57 8.95 12.24
C ASP A 185 18.13 9.04 10.77
N SER A 186 18.75 8.28 9.87
CA SER A 186 18.43 8.41 8.46
C SER A 186 17.10 7.71 8.14
N THR A 187 16.20 8.42 7.47
CA THR A 187 14.99 7.90 6.79
C THR A 187 15.26 6.77 5.80
N HIS A 188 16.53 6.47 5.55
CA HIS A 188 16.99 5.50 4.59
C HIS A 188 17.40 4.23 5.34
N MET A 189 16.83 3.09 4.96
CA MET A 189 17.28 1.81 5.47
C MET A 189 18.39 1.24 4.57
N ARG A 190 18.87 0.04 4.90
CA ARG A 190 19.62 -0.79 3.98
C ARG A 190 18.94 -0.79 2.60
N GLY A 191 19.68 -0.48 1.55
CA GLY A 191 19.13 -0.38 0.21
C GLY A 191 20.17 -0.47 -0.89
N TRP A 192 19.73 -0.34 -2.14
CA TRP A 192 20.60 -0.35 -3.31
C TRP A 192 21.12 1.04 -3.65
N TYR A 193 22.42 1.12 -3.91
CA TYR A 193 23.13 2.34 -4.28
C TYR A 193 23.95 2.11 -5.54
N THR A 194 24.14 3.19 -6.28
CA THR A 194 24.96 3.18 -7.50
C THR A 194 26.44 3.32 -7.17
N THR A 195 27.30 2.52 -7.81
CA THR A 195 28.76 2.65 -7.73
C THR A 195 29.34 3.37 -8.96
N GLY A 196 28.50 3.71 -9.92
CA GLY A 196 28.82 4.39 -11.17
C GLY A 196 27.55 4.81 -11.90
N PRO A 197 27.67 5.46 -13.06
CA PRO A 197 26.51 5.87 -13.84
C PRO A 197 25.70 4.67 -14.34
N ILE A 198 24.38 4.81 -14.39
CA ILE A 198 23.44 3.86 -14.97
C ILE A 198 22.49 4.63 -15.90
N GLU A 199 22.36 4.21 -17.15
CA GLU A 199 21.56 4.89 -18.15
C GLU A 199 20.05 4.62 -17.96
N SER A 200 19.21 5.56 -18.42
CA SER A 200 17.76 5.33 -18.52
C SER A 200 17.47 4.14 -19.46
N GLY A 201 16.45 3.36 -19.15
CA GLY A 201 16.07 2.13 -19.84
C GLY A 201 16.85 0.89 -19.41
N THR A 202 17.91 1.04 -18.61
CA THR A 202 18.73 -0.10 -18.17
C THR A 202 17.97 -0.98 -17.18
N THR A 203 17.89 -2.28 -17.45
CA THR A 203 17.44 -3.28 -16.49
C THR A 203 18.48 -3.43 -15.38
N VAL A 204 18.08 -3.09 -14.16
CA VAL A 204 18.95 -3.08 -12.99
C VAL A 204 18.84 -4.36 -12.16
N LEU A 205 17.67 -4.98 -12.15
CA LEU A 205 17.42 -6.28 -11.53
C LEU A 205 16.61 -7.16 -12.48
N SER A 206 16.96 -8.44 -12.56
CA SER A 206 16.17 -9.47 -13.24
C SER A 206 16.16 -10.73 -12.38
N VAL A 207 14.98 -11.16 -11.96
CA VAL A 207 14.81 -12.24 -10.97
C VAL A 207 13.99 -13.38 -11.56
N PRO A 208 14.56 -14.56 -11.81
CA PRO A 208 13.85 -15.69 -12.41
C PRO A 208 12.66 -16.18 -11.56
N GLU A 209 11.64 -16.73 -12.23
CA GLU A 209 10.50 -17.52 -11.71
C GLU A 209 10.76 -18.27 -10.41
N LYS A 210 11.68 -19.23 -10.56
CA LYS A 210 12.07 -20.17 -9.50
C LYS A 210 12.66 -19.51 -8.25
N CYS A 211 13.00 -18.23 -8.29
CA CYS A 211 13.54 -17.47 -7.15
C CYS A 211 12.46 -16.76 -6.34
N LEU A 212 11.20 -16.72 -6.82
CA LEU A 212 10.12 -16.02 -6.13
C LEU A 212 9.52 -16.88 -5.01
N LEU A 213 9.24 -16.24 -3.88
CA LEU A 213 8.39 -16.84 -2.84
C LEU A 213 6.98 -16.30 -2.96
N ASN A 214 6.03 -17.16 -3.31
CA ASN A 214 4.62 -16.83 -3.44
C ASN A 214 3.77 -18.09 -3.22
N VAL A 215 2.45 -17.96 -3.32
CA VAL A 215 1.52 -19.09 -3.14
C VAL A 215 1.75 -20.21 -4.18
N LEU A 216 2.19 -19.87 -5.40
CA LEU A 216 2.43 -20.86 -6.46
C LEU A 216 3.71 -21.68 -6.19
N SER A 217 4.76 -21.05 -5.66
CA SER A 217 5.96 -21.78 -5.22
C SER A 217 5.71 -22.57 -3.94
N ALA A 218 4.82 -22.11 -3.06
CA ALA A 218 4.35 -22.89 -1.91
C ALA A 218 3.65 -24.20 -2.36
N LEU A 219 2.74 -24.11 -3.32
CA LEU A 219 2.06 -25.26 -3.92
C LEU A 219 3.01 -26.22 -4.65
N SER A 220 4.05 -25.67 -5.27
CA SER A 220 5.06 -26.46 -5.99
C SER A 220 6.12 -27.07 -5.06
N SER A 221 6.13 -26.71 -3.77
CA SER A 221 7.10 -27.19 -2.81
C SER A 221 6.92 -28.68 -2.54
N ALA A 222 8.01 -29.45 -2.65
CA ALA A 222 7.99 -30.87 -2.33
C ALA A 222 7.71 -31.16 -0.84
N VAL A 223 8.00 -30.20 0.04
CA VAL A 223 7.82 -30.32 1.50
C VAL A 223 6.50 -29.68 1.94
N PHE A 224 6.17 -28.50 1.39
CA PHE A 224 5.04 -27.71 1.85
C PHE A 224 3.79 -27.84 0.96
N GLY A 225 3.90 -28.38 -0.25
CA GLY A 225 2.82 -28.39 -1.24
C GLY A 225 1.54 -29.07 -0.75
N VAL A 226 1.66 -30.17 0.00
CA VAL A 226 0.50 -30.86 0.62
C VAL A 226 -0.18 -30.00 1.70
N VAL A 227 0.59 -29.22 2.46
CA VAL A 227 0.06 -28.27 3.43
C VAL A 227 -0.65 -27.12 2.71
N ALA A 228 -0.03 -26.57 1.67
CA ALA A 228 -0.63 -25.51 0.87
C ALA A 228 -1.96 -25.97 0.22
N VAL A 229 -2.02 -27.19 -0.31
CA VAL A 229 -3.27 -27.78 -0.83
C VAL A 229 -4.30 -27.99 0.27
N TYR A 230 -3.91 -28.50 1.44
CA TYR A 230 -4.81 -28.63 2.60
C TYR A 230 -5.46 -27.29 2.99
N LEU A 231 -4.69 -26.22 2.98
CA LEU A 231 -5.15 -24.87 3.36
C LEU A 231 -6.06 -24.25 2.29
N LEU A 232 -5.66 -24.33 1.02
CA LEU A 232 -6.33 -23.66 -0.11
C LEU A 232 -7.49 -24.46 -0.71
N CYS A 233 -7.58 -25.77 -0.45
CA CYS A 233 -8.57 -26.66 -1.05
C CYS A 233 -9.42 -27.33 0.05
N PRO A 234 -10.57 -26.77 0.44
CA PRO A 234 -11.42 -27.34 1.48
C PRO A 234 -11.81 -28.80 1.21
N ALA A 235 -12.05 -29.14 -0.06
CA ALA A 235 -12.36 -30.50 -0.50
C ALA A 235 -11.22 -31.51 -0.26
N ALA A 236 -9.97 -31.04 -0.16
CA ALA A 236 -8.80 -31.87 0.11
C ALA A 236 -8.58 -32.15 1.61
N ARG A 237 -9.18 -31.35 2.51
CA ARG A 237 -8.94 -31.43 3.96
C ARG A 237 -9.24 -32.81 4.52
N LYS A 238 -10.46 -33.31 4.30
CA LYS A 238 -10.88 -34.61 4.82
C LYS A 238 -10.08 -35.79 4.25
N PRO A 239 -9.82 -35.90 2.92
CA PRO A 239 -8.93 -36.93 2.39
C PRO A 239 -7.53 -36.92 3.01
N ILE A 240 -6.94 -35.73 3.22
CA ILE A 240 -5.61 -35.58 3.81
C ILE A 240 -5.63 -35.96 5.29
N GLU A 241 -6.64 -35.52 6.05
CA GLU A 241 -6.84 -35.90 7.45
C GLU A 241 -7.01 -37.42 7.60
N ASP A 242 -7.87 -38.03 6.78
CA ASP A 242 -8.07 -39.48 6.76
C ASP A 242 -6.78 -40.24 6.41
N ALA A 243 -5.96 -39.71 5.49
CA ALA A 243 -4.68 -40.32 5.11
C ALA A 243 -3.66 -40.24 6.25
N ALA A 244 -3.52 -39.06 6.88
CA ALA A 244 -2.62 -38.85 8.02
C ALA A 244 -2.96 -39.78 9.20
N MET A 245 -4.25 -40.04 9.43
CA MET A 245 -4.71 -40.93 10.51
C MET A 245 -4.50 -42.43 10.22
N ARG A 246 -4.35 -42.85 8.95
CA ARG A 246 -4.14 -44.27 8.58
C ARG A 246 -2.70 -44.73 8.71
N GLU A 247 -1.72 -43.87 8.45
CA GLU A 247 -0.30 -44.25 8.46
C GLU A 247 0.22 -44.70 9.84
N GLU A 248 -0.47 -44.38 10.94
CA GLU A 248 -0.12 -44.89 12.27
C GLU A 248 -0.42 -46.40 12.48
N GLY A 249 -1.19 -47.03 11.58
CA GLY A 249 -1.73 -48.37 11.79
C GLY A 249 -0.90 -49.54 11.27
N ASP A 250 0.03 -49.32 10.35
CA ASP A 250 0.63 -50.40 9.55
C ASP A 250 2.08 -50.71 9.95
N GLY A 251 2.25 -51.58 10.96
CA GLY A 251 3.48 -52.35 11.15
C GLY A 251 4.20 -52.20 12.50
N ASN A 252 3.81 -53.04 13.47
CA ASN A 252 4.62 -53.50 14.63
C ASN A 252 5.14 -52.46 15.65
N ALA A 253 5.01 -51.16 15.42
CA ALA A 253 5.25 -50.14 16.44
C ALA A 253 4.06 -50.11 17.41
N ARG A 254 4.31 -50.19 18.72
CA ARG A 254 3.25 -50.02 19.73
C ARG A 254 2.55 -48.70 19.45
N PRO A 255 1.21 -48.66 19.35
CA PRO A 255 0.48 -47.42 19.09
C PRO A 255 0.92 -46.40 20.14
N ALA A 256 1.48 -45.28 19.69
CA ALA A 256 1.56 -44.10 20.53
C ALA A 256 0.17 -43.92 21.12
N LYS A 257 0.08 -43.72 22.45
CA LYS A 257 -1.21 -43.54 23.14
C LYS A 257 -2.03 -42.56 22.30
N ARG A 258 -3.07 -43.08 21.64
CA ARG A 258 -4.07 -42.28 20.92
C ARG A 258 -4.45 -41.17 21.88
N ILE A 259 -3.97 -39.96 21.60
CA ILE A 259 -4.36 -38.80 22.38
C ILE A 259 -5.87 -38.77 22.14
N LYS A 260 -6.66 -39.08 23.17
CA LYS A 260 -8.10 -38.87 23.13
C LYS A 260 -8.31 -37.37 23.21
N THR A 261 -7.92 -36.66 22.16
CA THR A 261 -8.56 -35.39 21.84
C THR A 261 -9.99 -35.77 21.52
N ASP A 262 -10.95 -35.27 22.28
CA ASP A 262 -12.35 -35.39 21.90
C ASP A 262 -12.46 -34.85 20.46
N GLU A 263 -12.96 -35.68 19.54
CA GLU A 263 -13.08 -35.36 18.09
C GLU A 263 -13.90 -34.06 17.82
N ASN A 264 -14.47 -33.46 18.87
CA ASN A 264 -15.23 -32.21 18.87
C ASN A 264 -14.43 -30.94 19.23
N GLU A 265 -13.14 -31.00 19.57
CA GLU A 265 -12.41 -29.82 20.08
C GLU A 265 -11.58 -29.06 19.05
N TRP A 266 -11.49 -29.50 17.78
CA TRP A 266 -10.76 -28.73 16.78
C TRP A 266 -11.62 -27.56 16.30
N ALA A 267 -11.13 -26.33 16.51
CA ALA A 267 -11.73 -25.14 15.90
C ALA A 267 -11.88 -25.35 14.39
N GLU A 268 -13.06 -25.03 13.83
CA GLU A 268 -13.30 -25.13 12.40
C GLU A 268 -12.40 -24.14 11.65
N LEU A 269 -11.70 -24.62 10.62
CA LEU A 269 -10.96 -23.72 9.73
C LEU A 269 -11.97 -22.97 8.86
N PRO A 270 -11.74 -21.67 8.59
CA PRO A 270 -12.50 -20.92 7.60
C PRO A 270 -12.59 -21.68 6.27
N GLU A 271 -13.67 -21.47 5.54
CA GLU A 271 -13.87 -22.08 4.21
C GLU A 271 -12.72 -21.69 3.28
N THR A 272 -12.31 -20.42 3.30
CA THR A 272 -11.18 -19.92 2.52
C THR A 272 -10.06 -19.45 3.43
N ILE A 273 -8.84 -19.93 3.18
CA ILE A 273 -7.63 -19.39 3.82
C ILE A 273 -6.97 -18.42 2.84
N PRO A 274 -6.68 -17.17 3.24
CA PRO A 274 -6.03 -16.20 2.35
C PRO A 274 -4.69 -16.72 1.83
N CYS A 275 -4.38 -16.45 0.55
CA CYS A 275 -3.11 -16.82 -0.06
C CYS A 275 -1.89 -16.26 0.71
N ASP A 276 -2.03 -15.06 1.26
CA ASP A 276 -0.98 -14.43 2.07
C ASP A 276 -0.68 -15.23 3.34
N VAL A 277 -1.68 -15.82 4.00
CA VAL A 277 -1.47 -16.67 5.18
C VAL A 277 -0.71 -17.95 4.83
N VAL A 278 -0.99 -18.52 3.66
CA VAL A 278 -0.20 -19.66 3.14
C VAL A 278 1.24 -19.24 2.86
N LEU A 279 1.44 -18.05 2.28
CA LEU A 279 2.77 -17.49 2.06
C LEU A 279 3.49 -17.18 3.39
N MET A 280 2.81 -16.73 4.44
CA MET A 280 3.39 -16.51 5.79
C MET A 280 3.97 -17.81 6.34
N LEU A 281 3.19 -18.89 6.31
CA LEU A 281 3.62 -20.19 6.78
C LEU A 281 4.76 -20.76 5.93
N PHE A 282 4.71 -20.55 4.62
CA PHE A 282 5.77 -20.99 3.72
C PHE A 282 7.08 -20.21 3.94
N LEU A 283 7.00 -18.90 4.15
CA LEU A 283 8.13 -18.07 4.55
C LEU A 283 8.76 -18.58 5.85
N LEU A 284 7.93 -18.86 6.87
CA LEU A 284 8.42 -19.43 8.13
C LEU A 284 9.13 -20.76 7.93
N LEU A 285 8.64 -21.64 7.06
CA LEU A 285 9.35 -22.88 6.73
C LEU A 285 10.71 -22.59 6.07
N GLU A 286 10.75 -21.69 5.09
CA GLU A 286 11.98 -21.36 4.36
C GLU A 286 13.07 -20.77 5.27
N THR A 287 12.73 -20.10 6.37
CA THR A 287 13.74 -19.63 7.35
C THR A 287 14.60 -20.76 7.94
N ARG A 288 14.13 -22.01 7.89
CA ARG A 288 14.89 -23.18 8.37
C ARG A 288 15.82 -23.76 7.31
N HIS A 289 15.36 -23.76 6.07
CA HIS A 289 16.05 -24.34 4.92
C HIS A 289 15.99 -23.38 3.73
N PRO A 290 16.72 -22.26 3.80
CA PRO A 290 16.57 -21.17 2.84
C PRO A 290 16.96 -21.62 1.44
N SER A 291 15.97 -21.69 0.54
CA SER A 291 16.22 -21.64 -0.91
C SER A 291 16.42 -20.20 -1.41
N PHE A 292 15.99 -19.25 -0.58
CA PHE A 292 16.00 -17.80 -0.75
C PHE A 292 17.06 -17.16 0.19
N PRO A 293 17.72 -16.04 -0.17
CA PRO A 293 18.70 -15.35 0.68
C PRO A 293 18.06 -14.62 1.88
N LEU A 294 17.42 -15.38 2.78
CA LEU A 294 16.62 -14.85 3.89
C LEU A 294 17.44 -14.07 4.94
N SER A 295 18.77 -14.21 4.94
CA SER A 295 19.67 -13.43 5.80
C SER A 295 19.60 -11.91 5.55
N LEU A 296 18.93 -11.48 4.47
CA LEU A 296 18.71 -10.06 4.18
C LEU A 296 17.37 -9.54 4.70
N ILE A 297 16.43 -10.44 5.03
CA ILE A 297 15.17 -10.07 5.67
C ILE A 297 15.48 -9.68 7.13
N PRO A 298 14.92 -8.56 7.62
CA PRO A 298 15.06 -8.15 9.01
C PRO A 298 14.51 -9.21 9.98
N ASP A 299 15.22 -9.45 11.06
CA ASP A 299 14.75 -10.32 12.15
C ASP A 299 13.59 -9.69 12.94
N ASP A 300 13.47 -8.36 12.86
CA ASP A 300 12.42 -7.57 13.50
C ASP A 300 11.88 -6.53 12.51
N THR A 301 10.67 -6.06 12.71
CA THR A 301 10.04 -5.07 11.84
C THR A 301 9.50 -3.90 12.65
N ASP A 302 9.72 -2.71 12.13
CA ASP A 302 9.22 -1.46 12.72
C ASP A 302 7.74 -1.18 12.39
N SER A 303 6.99 -2.17 11.92
CA SER A 303 5.57 -2.05 11.60
C SER A 303 4.76 -1.72 12.85
N LEU A 304 3.81 -0.79 12.75
CA LEU A 304 2.89 -0.46 13.86
C LEU A 304 2.07 -1.68 14.32
N LEU A 305 1.94 -2.70 13.49
CA LEU A 305 1.33 -3.97 13.85
C LEU A 305 2.17 -4.72 14.90
N LEU A 306 3.49 -4.63 14.87
CA LEU A 306 4.38 -5.19 15.92
C LEU A 306 4.81 -4.14 16.94
N GLY A 307 4.42 -2.88 16.73
CA GLY A 307 4.80 -1.77 17.60
C GLY A 307 4.14 -1.81 18.97
N PRO A 308 4.71 -1.06 19.94
CA PRO A 308 4.13 -0.93 21.27
C PRO A 308 2.71 -0.33 21.20
N PRO A 309 1.70 -0.92 21.88
CA PRO A 309 0.32 -0.42 21.84
C PRO A 309 0.19 1.03 22.33
N GLU A 310 1.08 1.48 23.22
CA GLU A 310 1.11 2.84 23.73
C GLU A 310 1.43 3.88 22.63
N VAL A 311 2.03 3.46 21.51
CA VAL A 311 2.21 4.34 20.35
C VAL A 311 0.87 4.66 19.72
N LEU A 312 -0.02 3.67 19.55
CA LEU A 312 -1.37 3.87 19.02
C LEU A 312 -2.21 4.75 19.94
N ASP A 313 -2.15 4.50 21.25
CA ASP A 313 -2.83 5.32 22.26
C ASP A 313 -2.33 6.77 22.23
N PHE A 314 -1.02 6.97 22.10
CA PHE A 314 -0.43 8.31 22.00
C PHE A 314 -0.85 9.05 20.73
N LEU A 315 -0.97 8.36 19.59
CA LEU A 315 -1.39 8.95 18.33
C LEU A 315 -2.85 9.44 18.39
N GLU A 316 -3.71 8.85 19.23
CA GLU A 316 -5.17 9.09 19.29
C GLU A 316 -5.81 9.10 17.88
N MET A 317 -5.32 8.20 17.02
CA MET A 317 -5.83 8.01 15.67
C MET A 317 -6.72 6.76 15.69
N GLU A 318 -7.99 6.94 16.11
CA GLU A 318 -8.91 5.83 16.36
C GLU A 318 -9.02 4.89 15.15
N ALA A 319 -9.15 5.43 13.94
CA ALA A 319 -9.22 4.63 12.72
C ALA A 319 -7.96 3.78 12.47
N VAL A 320 -6.77 4.27 12.84
CA VAL A 320 -5.51 3.51 12.69
C VAL A 320 -5.41 2.43 13.77
N LYS A 321 -5.84 2.74 14.99
CA LYS A 321 -5.89 1.78 16.09
C LYS A 321 -6.88 0.65 15.80
N GLU A 322 -8.11 0.99 15.41
CA GLU A 322 -9.14 0.04 14.99
C GLU A 322 -8.62 -0.85 13.86
N ALA A 323 -8.03 -0.27 12.81
CA ALA A 323 -7.45 -1.06 11.72
C ALA A 323 -6.35 -2.03 12.18
N ALA A 324 -5.45 -1.60 13.07
CA ALA A 324 -4.41 -2.46 13.61
C ALA A 324 -4.97 -3.57 14.50
N ASP A 325 -5.95 -3.26 15.34
CA ASP A 325 -6.58 -4.20 16.26
C ASP A 325 -7.41 -5.24 15.51
N THR A 326 -8.19 -4.83 14.50
CA THR A 326 -8.92 -5.75 13.61
C THR A 326 -7.96 -6.73 12.93
N VAL A 327 -6.89 -6.24 12.30
CA VAL A 327 -5.91 -7.11 11.62
C VAL A 327 -5.27 -8.09 12.60
N LYS A 328 -4.91 -7.66 13.82
CA LYS A 328 -4.36 -8.56 14.85
C LYS A 328 -5.37 -9.60 15.31
N GLY A 329 -6.61 -9.20 15.57
CA GLY A 329 -7.69 -10.08 16.02
C GLY A 329 -8.00 -11.17 15.00
N ASP A 330 -8.10 -10.79 13.73
CA ASP A 330 -8.34 -11.71 12.61
C ASP A 330 -7.18 -12.71 12.45
N LEU A 331 -5.94 -12.21 12.49
CA LEU A 331 -4.75 -13.07 12.41
C LEU A 331 -4.61 -14.00 13.61
N TYR A 332 -4.97 -13.56 14.81
CA TYR A 332 -4.90 -14.38 16.02
C TYR A 332 -5.94 -15.51 15.98
N THR A 333 -7.17 -15.18 15.58
CA THR A 333 -8.23 -16.16 15.35
C THR A 333 -7.78 -17.20 14.33
N MET A 334 -7.18 -16.75 13.22
CA MET A 334 -6.66 -17.64 12.19
C MET A 334 -5.49 -18.50 12.69
N TYR A 335 -4.55 -17.92 13.43
CA TYR A 335 -3.42 -18.62 14.04
C TYR A 335 -3.89 -19.77 14.94
N CYS A 336 -4.82 -19.50 15.86
CA CYS A 336 -5.39 -20.51 16.76
C CYS A 336 -6.07 -21.65 16.00
N GLY A 337 -6.86 -21.31 14.97
CA GLY A 337 -7.51 -22.30 14.10
C GLY A 337 -6.51 -23.18 13.33
N LEU A 338 -5.43 -22.59 12.82
CA LEU A 338 -4.41 -23.29 12.04
C LEU A 338 -3.55 -24.21 12.91
N PHE A 339 -2.96 -23.69 13.98
CA PHE A 339 -1.92 -24.42 14.73
C PHE A 339 -2.47 -25.52 15.64
N SER A 340 -3.76 -25.49 16.00
CA SER A 340 -4.44 -26.61 16.64
C SER A 340 -4.45 -27.88 15.76
N ARG A 341 -4.37 -27.73 14.43
CA ARG A 341 -4.43 -28.83 13.45
C ARG A 341 -3.09 -29.12 12.80
N LEU A 342 -2.40 -28.08 12.33
CA LEU A 342 -1.20 -28.23 11.50
C LEU A 342 -0.06 -28.95 12.20
N GLY A 343 0.13 -28.72 13.51
CA GLY A 343 1.14 -29.43 14.30
C GLY A 343 0.86 -30.92 14.46
N VAL A 344 -0.40 -31.33 14.40
CA VAL A 344 -0.84 -32.74 14.51
C VAL A 344 -0.77 -33.43 13.15
N LEU A 345 -1.28 -32.78 12.10
CA LEU A 345 -1.36 -33.36 10.75
C LEU A 345 0.00 -33.37 10.03
N PHE A 346 0.84 -32.36 10.28
CA PHE A 346 2.11 -32.17 9.57
C PHE A 346 3.29 -31.93 10.54
N PRO A 347 3.53 -32.82 11.52
CA PRO A 347 4.51 -32.59 12.58
C PRO A 347 5.95 -32.43 12.06
N HIS A 348 6.29 -33.02 10.92
CA HIS A 348 7.60 -32.88 10.29
C HIS A 348 7.83 -31.50 9.68
N VAL A 349 6.76 -30.82 9.23
CA VAL A 349 6.82 -29.44 8.70
C VAL A 349 6.89 -28.45 9.86
N PHE A 350 6.02 -28.63 10.87
CA PHE A 350 5.80 -27.65 11.94
C PHE A 350 6.58 -27.89 13.24
N ALA A 351 7.53 -28.83 13.28
CA ALA A 351 8.42 -29.03 14.43
C ALA A 351 9.77 -28.30 14.29
N PRO A 352 10.26 -27.55 15.29
CA PRO A 352 9.65 -27.37 16.61
C PRO A 352 8.50 -26.33 16.58
N PRO A 353 7.45 -26.50 17.39
CA PRO A 353 6.31 -25.57 17.44
C PRO A 353 6.71 -24.13 17.77
N SER A 354 7.78 -23.93 18.55
CA SER A 354 8.33 -22.60 18.88
C SER A 354 8.74 -21.79 17.65
N HIS A 355 9.08 -22.46 16.53
CA HIS A 355 9.43 -21.79 15.28
C HIS A 355 8.22 -21.14 14.60
N PHE A 356 7.02 -21.61 14.93
CA PHE A 356 5.76 -21.13 14.39
C PHE A 356 4.89 -20.50 15.48
N GLY A 357 5.52 -19.89 16.50
CA GLY A 357 4.81 -19.13 17.53
C GLY A 357 4.12 -17.88 16.99
N TRP A 358 3.25 -17.28 17.81
CA TRP A 358 2.48 -16.08 17.45
C TRP A 358 3.35 -14.92 16.97
N ASP A 359 4.44 -14.61 17.68
CA ASP A 359 5.36 -13.53 17.29
C ASP A 359 5.99 -13.77 15.92
N ARG A 360 6.33 -15.03 15.61
CA ARG A 360 6.86 -15.41 14.29
C ARG A 360 5.80 -15.31 13.21
N PHE A 361 4.55 -15.65 13.53
CA PHE A 361 3.43 -15.51 12.62
C PHE A 361 3.17 -14.03 12.30
N LEU A 362 3.13 -13.15 13.30
CA LEU A 362 3.03 -11.70 13.08
C LEU A 362 4.25 -11.13 12.35
N TRP A 363 5.48 -11.56 12.68
CA TRP A 363 6.68 -11.20 11.92
C TRP A 363 6.54 -11.54 10.44
N ALA A 364 6.04 -12.73 10.11
CA ALA A 364 5.82 -13.14 8.72
C ALA A 364 4.79 -12.24 8.02
N LYS A 365 3.72 -11.80 8.72
CA LYS A 365 2.77 -10.82 8.19
C LYS A 365 3.47 -9.50 7.87
N SER A 366 4.25 -8.96 8.81
CA SER A 366 4.97 -7.71 8.61
C SER A 366 5.99 -7.79 7.47
N VAL A 367 6.66 -8.93 7.30
CA VAL A 367 7.55 -9.15 6.15
C VAL A 367 6.76 -9.15 4.84
N ILE A 368 5.62 -9.82 4.78
CA ILE A 368 4.81 -9.87 3.55
C ILE A 368 4.29 -8.48 3.20
N ASP A 369 3.73 -7.75 4.16
CA ASP A 369 3.19 -6.40 3.94
C ASP A 369 4.28 -5.42 3.47
N SER A 370 5.46 -5.48 4.10
CA SER A 370 6.51 -4.52 3.83
C SER A 370 7.36 -4.82 2.59
N ARG A 371 7.38 -6.07 2.11
CA ARG A 371 8.34 -6.53 1.08
C ARG A 371 7.72 -7.25 -0.12
N CYS A 372 6.48 -7.71 -0.04
CA CYS A 372 5.87 -8.35 -1.21
C CYS A 372 5.56 -7.33 -2.30
N VAL A 373 5.63 -7.81 -3.53
CA VAL A 373 5.12 -7.11 -4.71
C VAL A 373 3.97 -7.93 -5.28
N ALA A 374 2.85 -7.27 -5.59
CA ALA A 374 1.73 -7.91 -6.26
C ALA A 374 2.05 -8.12 -7.74
N LEU A 375 2.23 -9.38 -8.16
CA LEU A 375 2.61 -9.74 -9.52
C LEU A 375 1.55 -10.62 -10.18
N ARG A 376 1.29 -10.38 -11.48
CA ARG A 376 0.53 -11.32 -12.33
C ARG A 376 1.47 -12.44 -12.75
N VAL A 377 1.52 -13.52 -11.99
CA VAL A 377 2.33 -14.71 -12.30
C VAL A 377 1.43 -15.80 -12.86
N ASP A 378 1.83 -16.39 -13.98
CA ASP A 378 1.10 -17.52 -14.55
C ASP A 378 1.32 -18.77 -13.70
N PRO A 379 0.25 -19.52 -13.34
CA PRO A 379 0.39 -20.78 -12.64
C PRO A 379 1.18 -21.75 -13.52
N PRO A 380 1.97 -22.65 -12.91
CA PRO A 380 2.63 -23.69 -13.67
C PRO A 380 1.59 -24.52 -14.44
N PRO A 381 1.89 -24.97 -15.68
CA PRO A 381 0.94 -25.72 -16.51
C PRO A 381 0.39 -26.99 -15.84
N SER A 382 1.20 -27.57 -14.95
CA SER A 382 0.83 -28.67 -14.07
C SER A 382 1.62 -28.54 -12.78
N LEU A 383 0.95 -28.70 -11.65
CA LEU A 383 1.63 -28.83 -10.37
C LEU A 383 2.21 -30.25 -10.23
N PRO A 384 3.34 -30.40 -9.51
CA PRO A 384 3.90 -31.71 -9.26
C PRO A 384 2.88 -32.57 -8.49
N PRO A 385 2.75 -33.88 -8.81
CA PRO A 385 1.89 -34.76 -8.05
C PRO A 385 2.36 -34.82 -6.60
N LEU A 386 1.44 -34.63 -5.67
CA LEU A 386 1.76 -34.66 -4.24
C LEU A 386 1.64 -36.08 -3.74
N SER A 387 2.71 -36.60 -3.14
CA SER A 387 2.72 -37.94 -2.54
C SER A 387 2.48 -37.83 -1.04
N PHE A 388 1.48 -38.54 -0.53
CA PHE A 388 1.29 -38.71 0.91
C PHE A 388 2.52 -39.33 1.58
N HIS A 389 3.29 -40.17 0.89
CA HIS A 389 4.53 -40.74 1.44
C HIS A 389 5.64 -39.72 1.69
N ALA A 390 5.56 -38.51 1.10
CA ALA A 390 6.45 -37.42 1.49
C ALA A 390 6.21 -36.95 2.94
N LEU A 391 5.01 -37.19 3.49
CA LEU A 391 4.69 -36.93 4.91
C LEU A 391 5.43 -37.89 5.86
N ALA A 392 5.86 -39.05 5.35
CA ALA A 392 6.46 -40.14 6.12
C ALA A 392 8.00 -40.13 6.16
N VAL A 393 8.67 -39.09 5.64
CA VAL A 393 10.15 -39.04 5.59
C VAL A 393 10.75 -39.16 7.00
N GLN A 394 11.63 -40.16 7.16
CA GLN A 394 12.08 -40.68 8.45
C GLN A 394 12.85 -39.66 9.33
N PRO A 395 12.65 -39.70 10.67
CA PRO A 395 13.29 -38.81 11.65
C PRO A 395 14.81 -38.98 11.82
N ALA A 396 15.51 -39.66 10.90
CA ALA A 396 16.90 -40.05 11.05
C ALA A 396 17.90 -38.87 11.12
N SER A 397 17.56 -37.68 10.60
CA SER A 397 18.43 -36.48 10.69
C SER A 397 18.09 -35.52 11.83
N LEU A 398 16.94 -35.69 12.51
CA LEU A 398 16.46 -34.76 13.55
C LEU A 398 17.02 -35.06 14.96
N SER A 399 17.75 -36.16 15.12
CA SER A 399 18.34 -36.55 16.42
C SER A 399 19.46 -35.63 16.91
N GLU A 400 20.06 -34.82 16.03
CA GLU A 400 21.08 -33.82 16.40
C GLU A 400 20.47 -32.51 16.91
N VAL A 401 19.25 -32.16 16.50
CA VAL A 401 18.56 -30.91 16.88
C VAL A 401 18.01 -31.00 18.31
N ARG A 402 17.45 -32.15 18.69
CA ARG A 402 16.83 -32.37 20.03
C ARG A 402 17.78 -32.26 21.23
N LYS A 403 19.11 -32.25 21.03
CA LYS A 403 20.07 -32.11 22.14
C LYS A 403 20.35 -30.66 22.56
N ARG A 404 19.85 -29.66 21.83
CA ARG A 404 20.13 -28.24 22.12
C ARG A 404 19.02 -27.48 22.86
N GLU A 405 17.80 -28.00 22.92
CA GLU A 405 16.64 -27.18 23.34
C GLU A 405 16.07 -27.50 24.73
N THR A 406 16.61 -28.46 25.48
CA THR A 406 16.04 -28.82 26.80
C THR A 406 16.50 -27.94 27.97
N ASN A 407 16.97 -26.71 27.74
CA ASN A 407 17.38 -25.78 28.79
C ASN A 407 16.93 -24.34 28.48
N ALA A 408 15.63 -24.07 28.43
CA ALA A 408 15.08 -22.74 28.69
C ALA A 408 13.55 -22.80 28.87
N MET A 409 13.06 -22.00 29.81
CA MET A 409 11.68 -21.54 30.01
C MET A 409 10.74 -22.43 30.84
N ALA A 410 10.53 -21.95 32.07
CA ALA A 410 9.33 -22.11 32.87
C ALA A 410 8.86 -20.70 33.28
N ASP A 411 7.53 -20.57 33.42
CA ASP A 411 6.73 -19.53 34.08
C ASP A 411 6.38 -18.25 33.27
N ASP A 412 5.12 -18.16 32.81
CA ASP A 412 4.06 -17.31 33.41
C ASP A 412 2.80 -17.30 32.50
N GLU A 413 1.64 -17.70 33.03
CA GLU A 413 0.30 -17.55 32.40
C GLU A 413 -0.64 -16.84 33.39
N GLU A 414 -1.23 -15.71 33.00
CA GLU A 414 -2.37 -15.07 33.68
C GLU A 414 -3.54 -14.89 32.70
N ASP A 415 -4.70 -15.38 33.13
CA ASP A 415 -6.00 -15.36 32.44
C ASP A 415 -6.71 -14.01 32.57
N GLY A 416 -7.25 -13.51 31.45
CA GLY A 416 -8.17 -12.38 31.43
C GLY A 416 -9.23 -12.53 30.34
N SER A 417 -10.45 -12.95 30.72
CA SER A 417 -11.61 -13.06 29.82
C SER A 417 -12.47 -11.79 29.89
N GLY A 418 -12.73 -11.15 28.74
CA GLY A 418 -13.69 -10.06 28.59
C GLY A 418 -14.44 -10.16 27.27
N ASP A 419 -15.74 -10.47 27.35
CA ASP A 419 -16.68 -10.46 26.22
C ASP A 419 -17.27 -9.05 26.03
N ALA A 420 -17.13 -8.49 24.82
CA ALA A 420 -18.08 -7.55 24.22
C ALA A 420 -17.75 -7.40 22.73
N ALA A 421 -18.58 -8.01 21.87
CA ALA A 421 -18.58 -7.72 20.43
C ALA A 421 -19.81 -6.85 20.13
N GLU A 422 -19.57 -5.57 19.86
CA GLU A 422 -20.55 -4.70 19.22
C GLU A 422 -20.16 -4.51 17.75
N ASP A 423 -21.20 -4.48 16.91
CA ASP A 423 -21.22 -4.53 15.46
C ASP A 423 -20.67 -3.22 14.87
N SER A 424 -19.37 -3.18 14.51
CA SER A 424 -18.76 -2.06 13.78
C SER A 424 -18.79 -2.32 12.28
N SER A 425 -19.55 -1.50 11.56
CA SER A 425 -19.52 -1.46 10.10
C SER A 425 -18.17 -0.89 9.61
N PRO A 426 -17.56 -1.45 8.55
CA PRO A 426 -16.24 -1.04 8.08
C PRO A 426 -16.20 0.44 7.63
N VAL A 427 -15.12 1.12 8.02
CA VAL A 427 -14.83 2.51 7.64
C VAL A 427 -14.55 2.58 6.12
N PRO A 428 -15.36 3.31 5.33
CA PRO A 428 -15.38 3.21 3.86
C PRO A 428 -14.17 3.84 3.14
N PHE A 429 -13.19 4.42 3.84
CA PHE A 429 -12.10 5.18 3.23
C PHE A 429 -10.68 4.64 3.49
N LEU A 430 -10.50 3.61 4.32
CA LEU A 430 -9.24 2.87 4.27
C LEU A 430 -9.13 2.27 2.86
N PRO A 431 -7.99 2.35 2.15
CA PRO A 431 -7.78 1.51 0.99
C PRO A 431 -7.75 0.07 1.50
N VAL A 432 -8.94 -0.53 1.60
CA VAL A 432 -9.11 -1.96 1.64
C VAL A 432 -8.30 -2.44 0.44
N LEU A 433 -7.20 -3.17 0.68
CA LEU A 433 -6.57 -3.97 -0.36
C LEU A 433 -7.72 -4.60 -1.13
N PRO A 434 -7.95 -4.26 -2.41
CA PRO A 434 -9.26 -4.39 -3.02
C PRO A 434 -9.78 -5.78 -2.72
N GLU A 435 -10.75 -5.86 -1.81
CA GLU A 435 -11.52 -7.09 -1.66
C GLU A 435 -12.05 -7.32 -3.05
N CYS A 436 -11.59 -8.41 -3.67
CA CYS A 436 -12.00 -8.74 -5.01
C CYS A 436 -13.49 -9.08 -4.92
N LYS A 437 -14.35 -8.06 -5.05
CA LYS A 437 -15.81 -8.22 -5.08
C LYS A 437 -16.24 -9.07 -6.27
N ASP A 438 -15.33 -9.24 -7.23
CA ASP A 438 -15.44 -10.20 -8.30
C ASP A 438 -14.99 -11.59 -7.80
N LYS A 439 -15.92 -12.30 -7.14
CA LYS A 439 -15.72 -13.70 -6.73
C LYS A 439 -15.38 -14.62 -7.91
N ASP A 440 -15.49 -14.15 -9.15
CA ASP A 440 -15.16 -14.86 -10.37
C ASP A 440 -13.70 -14.62 -10.87
N ALA A 441 -12.94 -13.71 -10.26
CA ALA A 441 -11.58 -13.37 -10.70
C ALA A 441 -10.48 -14.31 -10.19
N GLY A 442 -10.79 -15.16 -9.20
CA GLY A 442 -9.86 -16.18 -8.73
C GLY A 442 -9.63 -17.29 -9.77
N ARG A 443 -8.55 -18.04 -9.58
CA ARG A 443 -8.19 -19.13 -10.50
C ARG A 443 -8.45 -20.47 -9.84
N VAL A 444 -9.26 -21.31 -10.49
CA VAL A 444 -9.37 -22.72 -10.13
C VAL A 444 -8.05 -23.40 -10.47
N VAL A 445 -7.45 -24.06 -9.49
CA VAL A 445 -6.30 -24.93 -9.71
C VAL A 445 -6.72 -26.35 -9.37
N VAL A 446 -6.38 -27.28 -10.25
CA VAL A 446 -6.67 -28.71 -10.08
C VAL A 446 -5.41 -29.41 -9.61
N TYR A 447 -5.53 -30.16 -8.52
CA TYR A 447 -4.44 -30.88 -7.87
C TYR A 447 -4.72 -32.38 -7.89
N GLU A 448 -3.67 -33.18 -8.02
CA GLU A 448 -3.72 -34.62 -7.79
C GLU A 448 -2.96 -34.94 -6.50
N VAL A 449 -3.68 -35.40 -5.48
CA VAL A 449 -3.20 -35.60 -4.11
C VAL A 449 -3.22 -37.09 -3.78
N GLY A 450 -2.21 -37.84 -4.23
CA GLY A 450 -2.08 -39.29 -3.99
C GLY A 450 -3.27 -40.13 -4.50
N ASP A 451 -3.06 -41.42 -4.78
CA ASP A 451 -4.12 -42.40 -5.11
C ASP A 451 -5.18 -41.95 -6.14
N GLY A 452 -4.85 -41.01 -7.04
CA GLY A 452 -5.76 -40.44 -8.03
C GLY A 452 -6.83 -39.48 -7.48
N VAL A 453 -6.74 -39.03 -6.22
CA VAL A 453 -7.68 -38.03 -5.66
C VAL A 453 -7.42 -36.69 -6.34
N ARG A 454 -8.40 -36.21 -7.09
CA ARG A 454 -8.40 -34.86 -7.64
C ARG A 454 -9.10 -33.92 -6.69
N ALA A 455 -8.40 -32.86 -6.30
CA ALA A 455 -8.97 -31.75 -5.54
C ALA A 455 -8.95 -30.51 -6.41
N GLU A 456 -10.02 -29.74 -6.37
CA GLU A 456 -10.07 -28.41 -6.95
C GLU A 456 -9.93 -27.39 -5.81
N GLY A 457 -8.99 -26.47 -5.98
CA GLY A 457 -8.76 -25.37 -5.05
C GLY A 457 -9.02 -24.04 -5.74
N TRP A 458 -9.45 -23.08 -4.94
CA TRP A 458 -9.60 -21.71 -5.39
C TRP A 458 -8.39 -20.89 -4.93
N LEU A 459 -7.68 -20.28 -5.87
CA LEU A 459 -6.69 -19.26 -5.55
C LEU A 459 -7.36 -17.91 -5.60
N ASP A 460 -7.52 -17.30 -4.43
CA ASP A 460 -7.89 -15.89 -4.34
C ASP A 460 -6.73 -15.04 -4.83
N MET A 461 -6.84 -14.57 -6.07
CA MET A 461 -5.87 -13.70 -6.73
C MET A 461 -6.62 -12.50 -7.29
N ALA A 462 -6.69 -11.42 -6.50
CA ALA A 462 -7.29 -10.16 -6.93
C ALA A 462 -6.67 -9.72 -8.27
N ASP A 463 -7.50 -9.58 -9.30
CA ASP A 463 -7.11 -9.25 -10.68
C ASP A 463 -6.00 -10.16 -11.28
N GLY A 464 -5.96 -11.42 -10.85
CA GLY A 464 -4.95 -12.40 -11.24
C GLY A 464 -3.55 -12.12 -10.70
N ARG A 465 -3.42 -11.30 -9.64
CA ARG A 465 -2.16 -11.00 -8.96
C ARG A 465 -2.02 -11.80 -7.67
N CYS A 466 -0.79 -12.16 -7.33
CA CYS A 466 -0.46 -12.69 -6.01
C CYS A 466 0.71 -11.95 -5.38
N SER A 467 0.74 -11.93 -4.05
CA SER A 467 1.86 -11.44 -3.26
C SER A 467 3.09 -12.29 -3.51
N CYS A 468 4.19 -11.64 -3.90
CA CYS A 468 5.46 -12.29 -4.18
C CYS A 468 6.59 -11.59 -3.43
N LEU A 469 7.36 -12.32 -2.63
CA LEU A 469 8.69 -11.88 -2.23
C LEU A 469 9.65 -12.08 -3.39
N VAL A 470 10.24 -10.98 -3.85
CA VAL A 470 11.15 -10.95 -4.99
C VAL A 470 12.55 -10.58 -4.47
N PRO A 471 13.46 -11.56 -4.30
CA PRO A 471 14.76 -11.29 -3.70
C PRO A 471 15.53 -10.24 -4.50
N ALA A 472 16.26 -9.38 -3.80
CA ALA A 472 16.94 -8.19 -4.31
C ALA A 472 16.02 -7.03 -4.67
N VAL A 473 14.82 -7.26 -5.21
CA VAL A 473 13.85 -6.18 -5.46
C VAL A 473 13.29 -5.66 -4.13
N ASP A 474 13.06 -6.55 -3.17
CA ASP A 474 12.64 -6.25 -1.79
C ASP A 474 13.64 -5.40 -0.97
N MET A 475 14.83 -5.16 -1.53
CA MET A 475 15.86 -4.29 -0.95
C MET A 475 15.83 -2.87 -1.53
N MET A 476 14.92 -2.57 -2.45
CA MET A 476 14.78 -1.22 -3.01
C MET A 476 13.81 -0.40 -2.17
N ASN A 477 14.27 0.69 -1.58
CA ASN A 477 13.43 1.55 -0.74
C ASN A 477 12.39 2.35 -1.53
N HIS A 478 11.42 2.91 -0.82
CA HIS A 478 10.42 3.82 -1.35
C HIS A 478 10.96 5.25 -1.54
N HIS A 479 10.59 5.86 -2.66
CA HIS A 479 10.56 7.30 -2.82
C HIS A 479 9.36 7.68 -3.72
N ALA A 480 8.59 8.71 -3.37
CA ALA A 480 7.43 9.15 -4.18
C ALA A 480 7.83 9.52 -5.63
N ARG A 481 9.09 9.91 -5.82
CA ARG A 481 9.73 10.21 -7.12
C ARG A 481 10.76 9.16 -7.57
N GLY A 482 10.64 7.92 -7.12
CA GLY A 482 11.60 6.84 -7.39
C GLY A 482 11.85 6.62 -8.88
N GLN A 483 13.11 6.30 -9.21
CA GLN A 483 13.61 6.29 -10.60
C GLN A 483 13.26 5.00 -11.35
N CYS A 484 13.01 3.91 -10.64
CA CYS A 484 12.74 2.61 -11.24
C CYS A 484 11.26 2.44 -11.56
N ASP A 485 10.96 1.64 -12.59
CA ASP A 485 9.58 1.19 -12.87
C ASP A 485 9.07 0.27 -11.75
N VAL A 486 7.75 0.07 -11.72
CA VAL A 486 7.15 -0.98 -10.89
C VAL A 486 7.67 -2.34 -11.38
N PRO A 487 8.03 -3.27 -10.48
CA PRO A 487 8.45 -4.61 -10.88
C PRO A 487 7.35 -5.31 -11.69
N ARG A 488 7.73 -5.95 -12.80
CA ARG A 488 6.78 -6.67 -13.67
C ARG A 488 7.29 -8.06 -13.97
N PHE A 489 6.36 -9.00 -13.99
CA PHE A 489 6.64 -10.36 -14.45
C PHE A 489 6.60 -10.40 -15.98
N ASP A 490 7.72 -10.74 -16.61
CA ASP A 490 7.83 -11.05 -18.02
C ASP A 490 7.52 -12.54 -18.21
N ALA A 491 6.31 -12.85 -18.70
CA ALA A 491 5.86 -14.22 -18.89
C ALA A 491 6.69 -14.99 -19.94
N VAL A 492 7.31 -14.29 -20.90
CA VAL A 492 8.13 -14.91 -21.95
C VAL A 492 9.50 -15.30 -21.39
N LYS A 493 10.14 -14.40 -20.65
CA LYS A 493 11.43 -14.67 -19.99
C LYS A 493 11.29 -15.47 -18.69
N ARG A 494 10.09 -15.51 -18.12
CA ARG A 494 9.78 -16.08 -16.81
C ARG A 494 10.64 -15.43 -15.72
N CYS A 495 10.69 -14.10 -15.71
CA CYS A 495 11.46 -13.33 -14.73
C CYS A 495 10.74 -12.04 -14.31
N VAL A 496 11.09 -11.51 -13.15
CA VAL A 496 10.68 -10.18 -12.69
C VAL A 496 11.79 -9.20 -13.03
N ASP A 497 11.49 -8.24 -13.89
CA ASP A 497 12.46 -7.22 -14.30
C ASP A 497 12.15 -5.88 -13.60
N VAL A 498 13.21 -5.18 -13.18
CA VAL A 498 13.16 -3.79 -12.72
C VAL A 498 14.14 -2.99 -13.55
N SER A 499 13.66 -1.92 -14.18
CA SER A 499 14.47 -1.05 -15.03
C SER A 499 14.46 0.40 -14.52
N MET A 500 15.56 1.11 -14.70
CA MET A 500 15.64 2.54 -14.41
C MET A 500 14.93 3.33 -15.51
N ARG A 501 13.91 4.12 -15.16
CA ARG A 501 13.25 5.04 -16.08
C ARG A 501 13.89 6.42 -16.10
N SER A 502 14.55 6.80 -15.01
CA SER A 502 15.49 7.93 -14.96
C SER A 502 16.86 7.37 -14.61
N GLY A 503 17.88 7.66 -15.42
CA GLY A 503 19.24 7.19 -15.16
C GLY A 503 19.86 7.83 -13.91
N ALA A 504 20.88 7.17 -13.35
CA ALA A 504 21.76 7.74 -12.34
C ALA A 504 23.04 8.27 -13.02
N LYS A 505 23.30 9.57 -12.90
CA LYS A 505 24.45 10.20 -13.57
C LYS A 505 25.78 10.03 -12.84
N GLN A 506 25.75 9.56 -11.59
CA GLN A 506 26.92 9.48 -10.70
C GLN A 506 26.76 8.34 -9.69
N ALA A 507 27.86 7.94 -9.06
CA ALA A 507 27.87 7.02 -7.93
C ALA A 507 27.28 7.67 -6.65
N GLY A 508 26.89 6.84 -5.68
CA GLY A 508 26.35 7.25 -4.38
C GLY A 508 24.86 7.61 -4.41
N VAL A 509 24.20 7.47 -5.56
CA VAL A 509 22.74 7.66 -5.68
C VAL A 509 22.03 6.39 -5.25
N GLN A 510 21.03 6.52 -4.38
CA GLN A 510 20.17 5.40 -3.99
C GLN A 510 19.14 5.11 -5.09
N VAL A 511 18.91 3.82 -5.35
CA VAL A 511 17.97 3.35 -6.37
C VAL A 511 16.65 3.02 -5.69
N PHE A 512 15.62 3.79 -6.01
CA PHE A 512 14.31 3.72 -5.36
C PHE A 512 13.22 3.17 -6.28
N LEU A 513 12.30 2.42 -5.66
CA LEU A 513 10.97 2.16 -6.18
C LEU A 513 10.00 3.26 -5.70
N SER A 514 8.78 3.25 -6.24
CA SER A 514 7.64 3.93 -5.65
C SER A 514 6.63 2.85 -5.29
N TYR A 515 6.40 2.65 -3.99
CA TYR A 515 5.46 1.63 -3.48
C TYR A 515 4.00 2.02 -3.73
N GLY A 516 3.73 3.29 -4.01
CA GLY A 516 2.39 3.82 -4.24
C GLY A 516 2.17 5.15 -3.53
N PRO A 517 0.94 5.70 -3.63
CA PRO A 517 0.54 6.93 -2.94
C PRO A 517 0.21 6.65 -1.47
N LEU A 518 1.19 6.18 -0.69
CA LEU A 518 0.98 5.79 0.71
C LEU A 518 0.93 7.01 1.62
N GLN A 519 -0.05 7.03 2.53
CA GLN A 519 -0.06 7.94 3.66
C GLN A 519 1.03 7.54 4.67
N SER A 520 1.42 8.47 5.53
CA SER A 520 2.44 8.26 6.55
C SER A 520 1.98 7.24 7.58
N TRP A 521 0.68 7.21 7.93
CA TRP A 521 0.14 6.20 8.84
C TRP A 521 0.13 4.81 8.17
N GLU A 522 -0.20 4.69 6.89
CA GLU A 522 -0.15 3.43 6.12
C GLU A 522 1.29 2.92 6.02
N SER A 523 2.23 3.83 5.73
CA SER A 523 3.66 3.51 5.66
C SER A 523 4.16 3.01 7.01
N LEU A 524 3.72 3.61 8.11
CA LEU A 524 4.10 3.18 9.46
C LEU A 524 3.45 1.85 9.83
N LEU A 525 2.16 1.67 9.50
CA LEU A 525 1.41 0.45 9.78
C LEU A 525 1.96 -0.76 9.04
N HIS A 526 2.20 -0.65 7.73
CA HIS A 526 2.56 -1.81 6.90
C HIS A 526 4.06 -1.95 6.65
N TYR A 527 4.81 -0.84 6.62
CA TYR A 527 6.23 -0.85 6.21
C TYR A 527 7.19 -0.42 7.32
N GLY A 528 6.67 0.12 8.44
CA GLY A 528 7.47 0.55 9.57
C GLY A 528 8.30 1.81 9.35
N PHE A 529 7.91 2.67 8.40
CA PHE A 529 8.56 3.95 8.18
C PHE A 529 7.55 5.07 7.94
N THR A 530 7.97 6.31 8.14
CA THR A 530 7.23 7.50 7.71
C THR A 530 8.06 8.26 6.69
N ALA A 531 7.42 8.65 5.58
CA ALA A 531 8.08 9.46 4.57
C ALA A 531 8.49 10.83 5.17
N PRO A 532 9.56 11.46 4.66
CA PRO A 532 9.92 12.81 5.09
C PRO A 532 8.75 13.79 4.85
N PRO A 533 8.36 14.60 5.84
CA PRO A 533 7.30 15.58 5.66
C PRO A 533 7.75 16.75 4.75
N PRO A 534 6.82 17.35 3.98
CA PRO A 534 5.44 16.92 3.82
C PRO A 534 5.35 15.70 2.88
N ASN A 535 4.65 14.65 3.32
CA ASN A 535 4.27 13.57 2.42
C ASN A 535 3.08 14.05 1.58
N PRO A 536 3.19 14.15 0.24
CA PRO A 536 2.14 14.70 -0.61
C PRO A 536 0.88 13.82 -0.69
N HIS A 537 0.92 12.61 -0.12
CA HIS A 537 -0.21 11.70 -0.03
C HIS A 537 -0.93 11.78 1.31
N ASP A 538 -0.36 12.47 2.31
CA ASP A 538 -0.99 12.54 3.61
C ASP A 538 -2.30 13.31 3.55
N THR A 539 -3.30 12.71 4.17
CA THR A 539 -4.58 13.36 4.41
C THR A 539 -4.95 13.36 5.88
N LEU A 540 -5.82 14.30 6.23
CA LEU A 540 -6.42 14.42 7.54
C LEU A 540 -7.93 14.28 7.38
N ALA A 541 -8.51 13.28 8.04
CA ALA A 541 -9.95 13.02 7.99
C ALA A 541 -10.73 13.95 8.92
N LEU A 542 -11.85 14.45 8.42
CA LEU A 542 -12.84 15.27 9.11
C LEU A 542 -14.19 14.57 9.00
N ARG A 543 -14.93 14.44 10.11
CA ARG A 543 -16.27 13.88 10.09
C ARG A 543 -17.29 14.96 10.45
N PHE A 544 -18.28 15.15 9.59
CA PHE A 544 -19.41 16.04 9.83
C PHE A 544 -20.70 15.25 9.66
N GLN A 545 -21.53 15.26 10.69
CA GLN A 545 -22.85 14.65 10.71
C GLN A 545 -23.87 15.68 11.18
N PRO A 546 -25.15 15.56 10.76
CA PRO A 546 -26.23 16.32 11.36
C PRO A 546 -26.26 16.12 12.89
N PRO A 547 -26.62 17.13 13.69
CA PRO A 547 -26.77 16.96 15.13
C PRO A 547 -27.89 15.96 15.46
N ASP A 548 -27.61 14.98 16.34
CA ASP A 548 -28.55 13.91 16.72
C ASP A 548 -29.83 14.43 17.39
N ASP A 549 -29.82 15.64 17.95
CA ASP A 549 -30.89 16.22 18.75
C ASP A 549 -31.85 17.13 17.96
N GLY A 550 -31.64 17.29 16.65
CA GLY A 550 -32.48 18.14 15.81
C GLY A 550 -33.76 17.46 15.33
N GLU A 551 -34.89 18.18 15.31
CA GLU A 551 -36.13 17.75 14.63
C GLU A 551 -35.91 17.40 13.14
N ALA A 552 -34.79 17.86 12.57
CA ALA A 552 -34.34 17.68 11.20
C ALA A 552 -33.32 16.57 10.97
N ALA A 553 -32.81 15.90 12.02
CA ALA A 553 -31.65 15.00 11.92
C ALA A 553 -31.86 13.89 10.89
N GLU A 554 -32.94 13.12 11.03
CA GLU A 554 -33.29 12.03 10.10
C GLU A 554 -33.47 12.51 8.66
N ALA A 555 -34.05 13.70 8.46
CA ALA A 555 -34.24 14.27 7.12
C ALA A 555 -32.90 14.66 6.48
N LYS A 556 -31.98 15.25 7.25
CA LYS A 556 -30.64 15.61 6.78
C LYS A 556 -29.81 14.37 6.47
N GLU A 557 -29.85 13.36 7.33
CA GLU A 557 -29.18 12.06 7.08
C GLU A 557 -29.72 11.39 5.82
N PHE A 558 -31.05 11.37 5.65
CA PHE A 558 -31.68 10.85 4.44
C PHE A 558 -31.23 11.62 3.19
N ILE A 559 -31.18 12.95 3.26
CA ILE A 559 -30.71 13.79 2.15
C ILE A 559 -29.25 13.49 1.82
N MET A 560 -28.37 13.41 2.84
CA MET A 560 -26.96 13.10 2.63
C MET A 560 -26.80 11.73 1.96
N ALA A 561 -27.49 10.70 2.47
CA ALA A 561 -27.47 9.36 1.89
C ALA A 561 -28.09 9.30 0.48
N HIS A 562 -29.16 10.05 0.22
CA HIS A 562 -29.84 10.05 -1.08
C HIS A 562 -29.04 10.76 -2.18
N HIS A 563 -28.21 11.73 -1.80
CA HIS A 563 -27.39 12.53 -2.72
C HIS A 563 -25.90 12.13 -2.72
N ASP A 564 -25.56 11.00 -2.10
CA ASP A 564 -24.18 10.51 -1.97
C ASP A 564 -23.23 11.56 -1.36
N ILE A 565 -23.74 12.38 -0.44
CA ILE A 565 -22.94 13.36 0.29
C ILE A 565 -22.18 12.62 1.39
N PRO A 566 -20.83 12.61 1.35
CA PRO A 566 -20.07 11.89 2.34
C PRO A 566 -20.13 12.58 3.70
N VAL A 567 -20.12 11.79 4.77
CA VAL A 567 -19.98 12.27 6.16
C VAL A 567 -18.52 12.46 6.56
N GLU A 568 -17.61 11.81 5.84
CA GLU A 568 -16.17 11.87 6.05
C GLU A 568 -15.52 12.63 4.90
N HIS A 569 -14.68 13.60 5.23
CA HIS A 569 -13.99 14.48 4.32
C HIS A 569 -12.51 14.47 4.59
N LEU A 570 -11.73 14.82 3.56
CA LEU A 570 -10.29 14.78 3.62
C LEU A 570 -9.72 16.17 3.40
N LEU A 571 -8.73 16.50 4.21
CA LEU A 571 -7.82 17.63 4.01
C LEU A 571 -6.47 17.13 3.55
N ARG A 572 -5.73 17.96 2.81
CA ARG A 572 -4.36 17.65 2.39
C ARG A 572 -3.50 18.92 2.31
N VAL A 573 -2.18 18.78 2.33
CA VAL A 573 -1.27 19.95 2.27
C VAL A 573 -1.35 20.67 0.91
N SER A 574 -1.49 19.90 -0.17
CA SER A 574 -1.43 20.42 -1.54
C SER A 574 -2.81 20.85 -2.06
N PRO A 575 -2.94 21.94 -2.83
CA PRO A 575 -4.25 22.37 -3.29
C PRO A 575 -4.94 21.37 -4.25
N PRO A 576 -6.29 21.36 -4.33
CA PRO A 576 -7.19 21.92 -3.31
C PRO A 576 -6.98 21.26 -1.94
N VAL A 577 -6.86 22.09 -0.91
CA VAL A 577 -6.68 21.65 0.49
C VAL A 577 -8.00 21.12 1.05
N ILE A 578 -9.12 21.69 0.60
CA ILE A 578 -10.49 21.34 0.98
C ILE A 578 -11.23 20.95 -0.31
N ALA A 579 -11.92 19.79 -0.31
CA ALA A 579 -12.82 19.41 -1.39
C ALA A 579 -14.14 20.19 -1.31
N ALA A 580 -14.75 20.52 -2.44
CA ALA A 580 -15.97 21.33 -2.42
C ALA A 580 -17.17 20.60 -1.79
N SER A 581 -17.21 19.27 -1.88
CA SER A 581 -18.20 18.42 -1.21
C SER A 581 -18.25 18.63 0.30
N LEU A 582 -17.14 19.04 0.93
CA LEU A 582 -17.12 19.44 2.35
C LEU A 582 -18.03 20.64 2.62
N TRP A 583 -18.09 21.61 1.70
CA TRP A 583 -18.97 22.75 1.85
C TRP A 583 -20.43 22.37 1.71
N THR A 584 -20.75 21.45 0.79
CA THR A 584 -22.09 20.90 0.67
C THR A 584 -22.51 20.19 1.96
N THR A 585 -21.65 19.36 2.54
CA THR A 585 -21.91 18.70 3.82
C THR A 585 -22.14 19.72 4.94
N LEU A 586 -21.27 20.71 5.08
CA LEU A 586 -21.42 21.75 6.10
C LEU A 586 -22.72 22.54 5.93
N ARG A 587 -23.08 22.93 4.70
CA ARG A 587 -24.34 23.62 4.41
C ARG A 587 -25.54 22.76 4.78
N VAL A 588 -25.53 21.45 4.51
CA VAL A 588 -26.61 20.52 4.90
C VAL A 588 -26.68 20.36 6.42
N CYS A 589 -25.54 20.12 7.08
CA CYS A 589 -25.48 19.93 8.52
C CYS A 589 -25.95 21.18 9.30
N LEU A 590 -25.52 22.37 8.87
CA LEU A 590 -25.68 23.62 9.61
C LEU A 590 -26.91 24.44 9.20
N ASN A 591 -27.67 24.02 8.19
CA ASN A 591 -28.88 24.74 7.79
C ASN A 591 -30.09 24.32 8.64
N ASP A 592 -30.75 25.28 9.27
CA ASP A 592 -31.94 25.05 10.09
C ASP A 592 -33.23 24.90 9.25
N ASP A 593 -33.23 25.36 7.99
CA ASP A 593 -34.39 25.32 7.09
C ASP A 593 -34.29 24.14 6.10
N ILE A 594 -34.90 23.00 6.46
CA ILE A 594 -34.95 21.79 5.62
C ILE A 594 -35.55 22.08 4.24
N ASP A 595 -36.56 22.96 4.16
CA ASP A 595 -37.28 23.23 2.90
C ASP A 595 -36.37 23.95 1.88
N SER A 596 -35.28 24.58 2.35
CA SER A 596 -34.28 25.23 1.50
C SER A 596 -33.16 24.29 1.02
N LEU A 597 -33.02 23.09 1.59
CA LEU A 597 -31.96 22.14 1.24
C LEU A 597 -31.94 21.75 -0.25
N PRO A 598 -33.08 21.51 -0.94
CA PRO A 598 -33.05 21.27 -2.38
C PRO A 598 -32.38 22.40 -3.16
N SER A 599 -32.59 23.65 -2.74
CA SER A 599 -31.94 24.81 -3.37
C SER A 599 -30.43 24.79 -3.12
N ILE A 600 -29.99 24.44 -1.91
CA ILE A 600 -28.56 24.33 -1.57
C ILE A 600 -27.86 23.21 -2.35
N LEU A 601 -28.53 22.08 -2.57
CA LEU A 601 -27.98 20.97 -3.36
C LEU A 601 -27.88 21.33 -4.84
N HIS A 602 -28.73 22.25 -5.31
CA HIS A 602 -28.66 22.81 -6.65
C HIS A 602 -27.71 24.02 -6.73
N ASP A 603 -27.47 24.70 -5.61
CA ASP A 603 -26.59 25.84 -5.49
C ASP A 603 -25.13 25.38 -5.40
N LYS A 604 -24.47 25.47 -6.55
CA LYS A 604 -23.07 25.12 -6.70
C LYS A 604 -22.15 26.33 -6.54
N GLU A 605 -22.66 27.49 -6.11
CA GLU A 605 -21.83 28.69 -5.97
C GLU A 605 -20.73 28.49 -4.92
N PRO A 606 -19.52 29.06 -5.16
CA PRO A 606 -18.45 29.12 -4.16
C PRO A 606 -18.98 29.72 -2.86
N LEU A 607 -18.34 29.39 -1.74
CA LEU A 607 -18.68 30.06 -0.49
C LEU A 607 -18.52 31.58 -0.63
N ASP A 608 -19.55 32.32 -0.25
CA ASP A 608 -19.47 33.76 -0.05
C ASP A 608 -19.87 34.10 1.39
N PRO A 609 -18.93 33.95 2.35
CA PRO A 609 -19.20 34.24 3.75
C PRO A 609 -19.48 35.74 3.99
N ALA A 610 -19.24 36.61 3.01
CA ALA A 610 -19.57 38.03 3.12
C ALA A 610 -21.06 38.31 2.85
N THR A 611 -21.72 37.46 2.04
CA THR A 611 -23.13 37.67 1.64
C THR A 611 -24.09 36.62 2.22
N SER A 612 -23.60 35.43 2.59
CA SER A 612 -24.40 34.33 3.15
C SER A 612 -24.07 34.07 4.63
N GLN A 613 -25.07 34.19 5.51
CA GLN A 613 -24.92 33.85 6.93
C GLN A 613 -24.60 32.36 7.14
N LEU A 614 -25.19 31.48 6.32
CA LEU A 614 -24.93 30.05 6.35
C LEU A 614 -23.46 29.76 5.99
N ASP A 615 -22.92 30.43 4.97
CA ASP A 615 -21.53 30.24 4.56
C ASP A 615 -20.55 30.75 5.62
N ALA A 616 -20.87 31.87 6.29
CA ALA A 616 -20.10 32.36 7.43
C ALA A 616 -20.10 31.38 8.60
N LEU A 617 -21.24 30.71 8.85
CA LEU A 617 -21.36 29.66 9.86
C LEU A 617 -20.53 28.43 9.46
N CYS A 618 -20.64 27.95 8.22
CA CYS A 618 -19.85 26.84 7.68
C CYS A 618 -18.34 27.08 7.85
N LEU A 619 -17.86 28.27 7.46
CA LEU A 619 -16.45 28.64 7.58
C LEU A 619 -16.00 28.66 9.05
N SER A 620 -16.82 29.19 9.95
CA SER A 620 -16.51 29.26 11.39
C SER A 620 -16.48 27.87 12.04
N THR A 621 -17.41 26.99 11.68
CA THR A 621 -17.43 25.59 12.15
C THR A 621 -16.21 24.82 11.66
N LEU A 622 -15.85 24.96 10.38
CA LEU A 622 -14.66 24.32 9.84
C LEU A 622 -13.38 24.85 10.52
N GLU A 623 -13.27 26.17 10.71
CA GLU A 623 -12.14 26.79 11.40
C GLU A 623 -11.97 26.25 12.82
N GLN A 624 -13.06 26.13 13.56
CA GLN A 624 -13.02 25.57 14.91
C GLN A 624 -12.51 24.12 14.88
N ALA A 625 -13.07 23.28 14.03
CA ALA A 625 -12.66 21.87 13.91
C ALA A 625 -11.16 21.76 13.54
N VAL A 626 -10.70 22.53 12.55
CA VAL A 626 -9.29 22.52 12.11
C VAL A 626 -8.36 23.07 13.19
N ARG A 627 -8.77 24.13 13.91
CA ARG A 627 -8.00 24.70 15.02
C ARG A 627 -7.84 23.72 16.18
N GLU A 628 -8.91 23.01 16.55
CA GLU A 628 -8.87 21.99 17.60
C GLU A 628 -7.90 20.86 17.23
N MET A 629 -7.93 20.39 15.98
CA MET A 629 -6.96 19.40 15.48
C MET A 629 -5.53 19.93 15.49
N ALA A 630 -5.29 21.15 14.98
CA ALA A 630 -3.97 21.77 14.97
C ALA A 630 -3.40 21.89 16.40
N SER A 631 -4.22 22.35 17.36
CA SER A 631 -3.85 22.42 18.77
C SER A 631 -3.47 21.04 19.32
N ARG A 632 -4.30 20.03 19.09
CA ARG A 632 -4.05 18.66 19.55
C ARG A 632 -2.73 18.10 19.03
N PHE A 633 -2.43 18.26 17.74
CA PHE A 633 -1.16 17.82 17.17
C PHE A 633 0.02 18.64 17.69
N GLY A 634 -0.13 19.96 17.84
CA GLY A 634 0.89 20.85 18.41
C GLY A 634 1.25 20.50 19.86
N ASP A 635 0.25 20.14 20.67
CA ASP A 635 0.43 19.69 22.05
C ASP A 635 1.24 18.38 22.11
N LYS A 636 0.95 17.42 21.22
CA LYS A 636 1.72 16.17 21.13
C LYS A 636 3.16 16.39 20.67
N LEU A 637 3.40 17.26 19.70
CA LEU A 637 4.77 17.63 19.29
C LEU A 637 5.55 18.28 20.44
N THR A 638 4.86 19.13 21.22
CA THR A 638 5.44 19.73 22.43
C THR A 638 5.76 18.66 23.48
N GLN A 639 4.87 17.68 23.68
CA GLN A 639 5.08 16.57 24.59
C GLN A 639 6.26 15.68 24.17
N LEU A 640 6.35 15.30 22.89
CA LEU A 640 7.49 14.55 22.34
C LEU A 640 8.81 15.31 22.56
N SER A 641 8.81 16.63 22.30
CA SER A 641 9.98 17.48 22.50
C SER A 641 10.43 17.49 23.96
N ARG A 642 9.49 17.54 24.91
CA ARG A 642 9.80 17.44 26.35
C ARG A 642 10.40 16.08 26.69
N TRP A 643 9.80 14.99 26.22
CA TRP A 643 10.32 13.64 26.48
C TRP A 643 11.72 13.42 25.90
N LYS A 644 12.00 13.93 24.70
CA LYS A 644 13.37 13.92 24.12
C LYS A 644 14.37 14.64 25.01
N GLN A 645 14.00 15.82 25.53
CA GLN A 645 14.86 16.56 26.46
C GLN A 645 15.08 15.80 27.77
N MET A 646 14.07 15.08 28.27
CA MET A 646 14.21 14.24 29.46
C MET A 646 15.22 13.10 29.24
N VAL A 647 15.10 12.35 28.14
CA VAL A 647 16.06 11.28 27.80
C VAL A 647 17.49 11.81 27.66
N GLN A 648 17.66 13.00 27.06
CA GLN A 648 18.96 13.66 26.94
C GLN A 648 19.55 14.04 28.32
N ARG A 649 18.72 14.57 29.22
CA ARG A 649 19.14 14.95 30.59
C ARG A 649 19.48 13.74 31.45
N GLU A 650 18.70 12.67 31.34
CA GLU A 650 18.98 11.40 32.00
C GLU A 650 20.31 10.80 31.50
N SER A 651 20.54 10.82 30.19
CA SER A 651 21.82 10.41 29.58
C SER A 651 23.00 11.27 30.06
N ALA A 652 22.75 12.51 30.49
CA ALA A 652 23.74 13.40 31.09
C ALA A 652 23.92 13.19 32.61
N GLY A 653 23.20 12.26 33.23
CA GLY A 653 23.28 11.94 34.66
C GLY A 653 22.45 12.86 35.57
N GLU A 654 21.51 13.63 35.01
CA GLU A 654 20.58 14.44 35.81
C GLU A 654 19.43 13.57 36.33
N MET A 655 19.28 13.49 37.66
CA MET A 655 18.13 12.83 38.29
C MET A 655 16.87 13.65 38.07
N LEU A 656 15.89 13.08 37.35
CA LEU A 656 14.59 13.71 37.12
C LEU A 656 13.60 13.29 38.22
N GLY A 657 12.84 14.26 38.75
CA GLY A 657 11.69 14.02 39.64
C GLY A 657 10.36 13.91 38.89
N GLU A 658 10.41 13.78 37.57
CA GLU A 658 9.27 13.72 36.66
C GLU A 658 8.98 12.27 36.24
N PRO A 659 7.75 11.94 35.77
CA PRO A 659 7.43 10.61 35.26
C PRO A 659 8.35 10.23 34.10
N TYR A 660 8.87 9.01 34.10
CA TYR A 660 9.77 8.54 33.06
C TYR A 660 9.12 8.63 31.67
N PRO A 661 9.89 8.99 30.63
CA PRO A 661 9.41 8.89 29.26
C PRO A 661 8.98 7.45 28.95
N PRO A 662 8.02 7.25 28.02
CA PRO A 662 7.58 5.91 27.68
C PRO A 662 8.73 5.11 27.05
N HIS A 663 8.79 3.81 27.33
CA HIS A 663 9.88 2.94 26.89
C HIS A 663 10.00 2.86 25.35
N TRP A 664 8.90 3.03 24.63
CA TRP A 664 8.87 3.04 23.16
C TRP A 664 9.59 4.24 22.54
N LEU A 665 9.82 5.31 23.31
CA LEU A 665 10.32 6.58 22.78
C LEU A 665 11.66 6.44 22.07
N GLY A 666 12.54 5.51 22.48
CA GLY A 666 13.82 5.33 21.81
C GLY A 666 13.67 5.08 20.31
N ASP A 667 13.06 3.95 19.95
CA ASP A 667 13.04 3.48 18.56
C ASP A 667 11.92 4.12 17.72
N TRP A 668 10.85 4.61 18.37
CA TRP A 668 9.65 5.08 17.67
C TRP A 668 9.52 6.60 17.58
N CYS A 669 10.26 7.38 18.39
CA CYS A 669 10.00 8.81 18.53
C CYS A 669 10.08 9.58 17.20
N GLU A 670 11.10 9.34 16.37
CA GLU A 670 11.21 10.02 15.09
C GLU A 670 10.06 9.71 14.13
N ARG A 671 9.61 8.44 14.11
CA ARG A 671 8.54 8.00 13.21
C ARG A 671 7.21 8.64 13.61
N VAL A 672 6.92 8.61 14.91
CA VAL A 672 5.74 9.23 15.52
C VAL A 672 5.76 10.75 15.33
N GLU A 673 6.90 11.40 15.56
CA GLU A 673 7.05 12.84 15.35
C GLU A 673 6.81 13.24 13.89
N ARG A 674 7.36 12.49 12.92
CA ARG A 674 7.14 12.76 11.49
C ARG A 674 5.67 12.61 11.12
N LEU A 675 4.99 11.57 11.60
CA LEU A 675 3.56 11.37 11.38
C LEU A 675 2.75 12.55 11.92
N ILE A 676 2.96 12.92 13.19
CA ILE A 676 2.24 14.03 13.83
C ILE A 676 2.57 15.37 13.16
N SER A 677 3.83 15.59 12.77
CA SER A 677 4.27 16.81 12.09
C SER A 677 3.58 16.97 10.73
N SER A 678 3.40 15.87 10.00
CA SER A 678 2.70 15.89 8.72
C SER A 678 1.21 16.21 8.89
N GLN A 679 0.55 15.61 9.88
CA GLN A 679 -0.85 15.90 10.22
C GLN A 679 -1.04 17.35 10.69
N HIS A 680 -0.11 17.85 11.52
CA HIS A 680 -0.08 19.27 11.93
C HIS A 680 0.07 20.21 10.73
N ALA A 681 0.96 19.89 9.78
CA ALA A 681 1.18 20.70 8.58
C ALA A 681 -0.07 20.76 7.67
N ILE A 682 -0.86 19.68 7.60
CA ILE A 682 -2.16 19.68 6.89
C ILE A 682 -3.13 20.63 7.58
N ALA A 683 -3.25 20.55 8.91
CA ALA A 683 -4.14 21.44 9.67
C ALA A 683 -3.73 22.91 9.51
N GLU A 684 -2.43 23.23 9.56
CA GLU A 684 -1.91 24.58 9.30
C GLU A 684 -2.15 25.06 7.86
N ALA A 685 -2.07 24.18 6.86
CA ALA A 685 -2.40 24.52 5.48
C ALA A 685 -3.89 24.85 5.33
N ALA A 686 -4.77 24.07 5.96
CA ALA A 686 -6.21 24.33 5.98
C ALA A 686 -6.53 25.65 6.70
N MET A 687 -5.92 25.94 7.84
CA MET A 687 -6.08 27.22 8.54
C MET A 687 -5.68 28.42 7.67
N ARG A 688 -4.55 28.35 6.96
CA ARG A 688 -4.12 29.42 6.05
C ARG A 688 -5.11 29.65 4.90
N LEU A 689 -5.71 28.59 4.37
CA LEU A 689 -6.75 28.70 3.35
C LEU A 689 -8.01 29.38 3.92
N ILE A 690 -8.46 28.95 5.11
CA ILE A 690 -9.62 29.53 5.81
C ILE A 690 -9.41 31.02 6.10
N ASP A 691 -8.23 31.41 6.57
CA ASP A 691 -7.88 32.82 6.80
C ASP A 691 -7.92 33.64 5.51
N GLY A 692 -7.50 33.05 4.39
CA GLY A 692 -7.60 33.65 3.06
C GLY A 692 -9.04 33.91 2.62
N LEU A 693 -9.96 32.98 2.89
CA LEU A 693 -11.39 33.11 2.56
C LEU A 693 -12.10 34.23 3.36
N ARG A 694 -11.53 34.67 4.50
CA ARG A 694 -12.08 35.77 5.31
C ARG A 694 -11.69 37.16 4.82
N GLN A 695 -10.61 37.28 4.06
CA GLN A 695 -10.13 38.58 3.63
C GLN A 695 -11.06 39.10 2.52
N PRO A 696 -11.69 40.29 2.68
CA PRO A 696 -12.56 40.83 1.65
C PRO A 696 -11.76 41.05 0.37
N GLN A 697 -12.21 40.46 -0.75
CA GLN A 697 -11.55 40.54 -2.06
C GLN A 697 -11.38 41.99 -2.59
N HIS A 698 -12.04 42.96 -1.96
CA HIS A 698 -12.11 44.36 -2.38
C HIS A 698 -10.80 45.18 -2.34
N GLN A 699 -9.65 44.63 -1.92
CA GLN A 699 -8.38 45.39 -1.88
C GLN A 699 -7.35 45.03 -2.97
N GLN A 700 -7.57 43.98 -3.79
CA GLN A 700 -6.58 43.62 -4.82
C GLN A 700 -6.80 44.28 -6.19
N GLU A 701 -7.96 44.87 -6.48
CA GLU A 701 -8.23 45.45 -7.81
C GLU A 701 -7.71 46.88 -8.03
N HIS A 702 -7.17 47.56 -6.99
CA HIS A 702 -6.86 49.00 -7.11
C HIS A 702 -5.38 49.40 -7.33
N ASP A 703 -4.42 48.48 -7.24
CA ASP A 703 -2.98 48.80 -7.42
C ASP A 703 -2.36 48.26 -8.74
N GLY A 704 -3.18 47.74 -9.65
CA GLY A 704 -2.77 47.37 -11.01
C GLY A 704 -3.13 48.44 -12.06
N GLY A 705 -2.58 49.66 -11.90
CA GLY A 705 -2.74 50.78 -12.84
C GLY A 705 -1.50 51.05 -13.67
#